data_AF-A0A914GH31-F1
#
_entry.id   AF-A0A914GH31-F1
#
_cell.length_a   1.000
_cell.length_b   1.000
_cell.length_c   1.000
_cell.angle_alpha   90.00
_cell.angle_beta   90.00
_cell.angle_gamma   90.00
#
_symmetry.space_group_name_H-M   'P 1'
#
loop_
_entity.id
_entity.type
_entity.pdbx_description
1 polymer ?
#
loop_
_entity_poly.entity_id
_entity_poly.type
_entity_poly.pdbx_seq_one_letter_code
_entity_poly.pdbx_strand_id
1 'polypeptide(L)'
;MWSFLGIIVYLTLVRGDNLLFSDEKYFSNVKQLTFGGDHSFPDFSDDGKQLVFAANGGPYGIGCDQVFRLNLDDLTEKPARLSPGFGVATRPKFWPNTKDVIFQSNFHKTSYPSDFTASATCPLSTCRPSNQQNNATIANLCKTPTWDIFKDQNIFRVTKYGNIAQQYTNNTQYAGDAWGKKDDRMIYYAASDDNGINVYTAEVNLLSTPTLITQQGTNYFGGIAKDFDDRRIVYHGYRPTTAADKATLLQALSYNLIPASRMDIYTSEFDGNDPQTVKVVQGYISHDPVFANSHGNKIVFASNFNRSSTQSGIFSLFLYNINYNDGSGGDEMKGLQPLSTMQGSISTKYAAISSDFNKIVFASNRNSTNPNEFQLFIADFNVTGSSPDPFDGGDFASDVGFESKSAMIENQNSNFKDDQCWQNQPVASQYDGILHFAGERRLKNIKQLTFGGQNAEGYFSRDNNRLTIQATGKSMYGTGCDQIYQIDLCKDPTKTLPHKISTGLGACTCSFIYPDGKQSLYAATFKAVKIGGSTTADATCPMKKCSDENPALNSDPILNQLCNTSYTWDIFPDYDIYLVNEYGIITQQLTNSPGYDAEGVISPDGTMIAFTSMRNGDLDIYIMDLQGKNVRQITNVTGYDGGAFFSPDSKRLIFRASRPKPGPELVKYQQLLKYNLVEPIAMELFVINVDGSNMKQITHLTGANWAPYYYSDNKRDYMG
;
A
#
# COMPACT_ATOMS: atom_id res chain seq x y z
N MET A 1 36.87 15.14 0.50
CA MET A 1 36.63 15.57 -0.89
C MET A 1 36.80 14.33 -1.75
N TRP A 2 35.80 13.65 -2.28
CA TRP A 2 34.42 13.99 -2.67
C TRP A 2 33.42 12.94 -2.14
N SER A 3 32.21 13.41 -1.86
CA SER A 3 30.99 12.68 -1.49
C SER A 3 30.32 12.03 -2.71
N PHE A 4 29.51 10.98 -2.46
CA PHE A 4 28.20 10.63 -3.06
C PHE A 4 27.99 9.12 -3.30
N LEU A 5 26.82 8.67 -2.83
CA LEU A 5 26.02 7.49 -3.22
C LEU A 5 26.45 6.09 -2.74
N GLY A 6 25.62 5.57 -1.84
CA GLY A 6 25.60 4.21 -1.33
C GLY A 6 25.59 4.23 0.18
N ILE A 7 24.40 4.16 0.82
CA ILE A 7 24.32 3.82 2.25
C ILE A 7 24.72 2.34 2.35
N ILE A 8 26.03 2.10 2.33
CA ILE A 8 26.64 1.01 3.07
C ILE A 8 26.77 1.58 4.48
N VAL A 9 26.07 1.00 5.43
CA VAL A 9 26.25 1.32 6.85
C VAL A 9 27.65 0.83 7.24
N TYR A 10 28.67 1.66 7.02
CA TYR A 10 29.95 1.53 7.71
C TYR A 10 29.76 2.12 9.11
N LEU A 11 29.47 1.26 10.08
CA LEU A 11 29.50 1.62 11.50
C LEU A 11 30.96 1.75 11.96
N THR A 12 31.63 2.81 11.55
CA THR A 12 32.84 3.26 12.24
C THR A 12 32.44 4.00 13.51
N LEU A 13 32.96 3.50 14.65
CA LEU A 13 32.84 4.03 16.00
C LEU A 13 32.74 5.56 16.07
N VAL A 14 31.56 6.07 16.46
CA VAL A 14 31.45 7.40 17.09
C VAL A 14 30.67 7.23 18.38
N ARG A 15 31.37 7.39 19.51
CA ARG A 15 30.75 7.59 20.83
C ARG A 15 30.05 8.96 20.81
N GLY A 16 28.76 8.96 20.53
CA GLY A 16 27.88 10.12 20.70
C GLY A 16 26.46 9.62 20.96
N ASP A 17 25.76 10.24 21.91
CA ASP A 17 24.41 9.85 22.32
C ASP A 17 23.33 10.08 21.24
N ASN A 18 23.70 10.63 20.07
CA ASN A 18 22.87 10.77 18.89
C ASN A 18 23.41 9.92 17.74
N LEU A 19 22.70 8.84 17.42
CA LEU A 19 22.97 7.97 16.27
C LEU A 19 22.35 8.50 14.95
N LEU A 20 21.68 9.67 14.99
CA LEU A 20 21.03 10.30 13.85
C LEU A 20 21.84 11.53 13.40
N PHE A 21 22.29 11.52 12.15
CA PHE A 21 23.03 12.64 11.57
C PHE A 21 22.08 13.72 11.02
N SER A 22 22.52 14.97 10.93
CA SER A 22 21.70 16.11 10.51
C SER A 22 21.09 15.98 9.11
N ASP A 23 21.76 15.21 8.24
CA ASP A 23 21.35 15.01 6.85
C ASP A 23 20.43 13.77 6.69
N GLU A 24 20.28 12.96 7.74
CA GLU A 24 19.48 11.74 7.77
C GLU A 24 17.99 12.03 8.06
N LYS A 25 17.38 12.87 7.21
CA LYS A 25 16.02 13.40 7.41
C LYS A 25 14.89 12.36 7.39
N TYR A 26 15.19 11.13 6.95
CA TYR A 26 14.22 10.06 6.78
C TYR A 26 14.29 8.99 7.87
N PHE A 27 15.32 9.01 8.72
CA PHE A 27 15.42 8.09 9.84
C PHE A 27 14.88 8.74 11.11
N SER A 28 14.09 8.00 11.87
CA SER A 28 13.72 8.35 13.24
C SER A 28 13.95 7.13 14.12
N ASN A 29 14.42 7.35 15.36
CA ASN A 29 14.67 6.28 16.34
C ASN A 29 15.72 5.24 15.92
N VAL A 30 16.87 5.69 15.39
CA VAL A 30 18.01 4.81 15.06
C VAL A 30 18.54 4.13 16.32
N LYS A 31 18.59 2.80 16.30
CA LYS A 31 19.17 1.97 17.38
C LYS A 31 20.28 1.09 16.83
N GLN A 32 21.39 1.05 17.56
CA GLN A 32 22.46 0.09 17.29
C GLN A 32 22.07 -1.29 17.84
N LEU A 33 22.15 -2.33 17.00
CA LEU A 33 21.74 -3.71 17.35
C LEU A 33 22.93 -4.65 17.65
N THR A 34 24.10 -4.37 17.08
CA THR A 34 25.31 -5.20 17.23
C THR A 34 26.52 -4.32 17.58
N PHE A 35 27.51 -4.91 18.25
CA PHE A 35 28.66 -4.18 18.80
C PHE A 35 29.98 -4.90 18.49
N GLY A 36 30.96 -4.14 17.98
CA GLY A 36 32.32 -4.59 17.67
C GLY A 36 32.42 -5.52 16.47
N GLY A 37 33.59 -5.62 15.84
CA GLY A 37 33.74 -6.36 14.58
C GLY A 37 33.15 -5.64 13.37
N ASP A 38 33.24 -6.27 12.21
CA ASP A 38 32.65 -5.82 10.95
C ASP A 38 31.36 -6.59 10.68
N HIS A 39 30.32 -5.91 10.18
CA HIS A 39 29.00 -6.48 9.90
C HIS A 39 28.56 -6.21 8.47
N SER A 40 27.90 -7.18 7.87
CA SER A 40 27.44 -7.12 6.49
C SER A 40 26.17 -7.94 6.28
N PHE A 41 25.44 -7.65 5.20
CA PHE A 41 24.29 -8.43 4.71
C PHE A 41 23.19 -8.77 5.74
N PRO A 42 22.59 -7.76 6.41
CA PRO A 42 21.46 -8.01 7.31
C PRO A 42 20.21 -8.48 6.54
N ASP A 43 19.40 -9.33 7.18
CA ASP A 43 18.09 -9.76 6.70
C ASP A 43 17.14 -10.04 7.86
N PHE A 44 15.89 -9.61 7.76
CA PHE A 44 14.88 -9.81 8.80
C PHE A 44 14.03 -11.04 8.51
N SER A 45 13.58 -11.71 9.57
CA SER A 45 12.54 -12.73 9.45
C SER A 45 11.20 -12.11 9.06
N ASP A 46 10.31 -12.89 8.46
CA ASP A 46 8.98 -12.44 8.00
C ASP A 46 8.13 -11.84 9.15
N ASP A 47 8.33 -12.29 10.39
CA ASP A 47 7.66 -11.76 11.59
C ASP A 47 8.33 -10.52 12.20
N GLY A 48 9.47 -10.08 11.65
CA GLY A 48 10.25 -8.94 12.13
C GLY A 48 10.92 -9.14 13.49
N LYS A 49 10.92 -10.36 14.04
CA LYS A 49 11.43 -10.66 15.39
C LYS A 49 12.88 -11.10 15.42
N GLN A 50 13.47 -11.37 14.26
CA GLN A 50 14.83 -11.88 14.17
C GLN A 50 15.59 -11.24 13.04
N LEU A 51 16.90 -11.19 13.22
CA LEU A 51 17.85 -10.66 12.27
C LEU A 51 18.91 -11.73 12.00
N VAL A 52 19.23 -11.98 10.75
CA VAL A 52 20.45 -12.68 10.36
C VAL A 52 21.40 -11.72 9.68
N PHE A 53 22.69 -11.93 9.88
CA PHE A 53 23.73 -11.05 9.33
C PHE A 53 25.06 -11.80 9.26
N ALA A 54 25.96 -11.33 8.42
CA ALA A 54 27.34 -11.76 8.41
C ALA A 54 28.18 -10.84 9.31
N ALA A 55 29.13 -11.41 10.05
CA ALA A 55 30.06 -10.64 10.87
C ALA A 55 31.43 -11.31 11.02
N ASN A 56 32.46 -10.50 11.27
CA ASN A 56 33.81 -10.96 11.54
C ASN A 56 34.55 -10.05 12.53
N GLY A 57 35.69 -10.52 13.04
CA GLY A 57 36.54 -9.73 13.94
C GLY A 57 35.91 -9.44 15.31
N GLY A 58 36.66 -8.75 16.18
CA GLY A 58 36.20 -8.36 17.52
C GLY A 58 35.58 -9.53 18.32
N PRO A 59 34.36 -9.38 18.88
CA PRO A 59 33.70 -10.43 19.65
C PRO A 59 33.21 -11.62 18.83
N TYR A 60 33.26 -11.54 17.50
CA TYR A 60 32.86 -12.62 16.58
C TYR A 60 34.02 -13.58 16.24
N GLY A 61 35.26 -13.21 16.60
CA GLY A 61 36.39 -14.12 16.84
C GLY A 61 37.05 -14.77 15.61
N ILE A 62 36.51 -14.61 14.40
CA ILE A 62 37.05 -15.18 13.15
C ILE A 62 37.42 -14.04 12.19
N GLY A 63 38.54 -14.18 11.49
CA GLY A 63 39.09 -13.15 10.59
C GLY A 63 38.37 -12.99 9.24
N CYS A 64 37.22 -13.62 9.07
CA CYS A 64 36.37 -13.54 7.88
C CYS A 64 34.91 -13.76 8.28
N ASP A 65 34.01 -13.26 7.43
CA ASP A 65 32.56 -13.28 7.68
C ASP A 65 32.05 -14.67 8.06
N GLN A 66 31.25 -14.69 9.12
CA GLN A 66 30.46 -15.82 9.58
C GLN A 66 29.01 -15.39 9.72
N VAL A 67 28.08 -16.32 9.57
CA VAL A 67 26.65 -16.02 9.64
C VAL A 67 26.16 -16.16 11.08
N PHE A 68 25.47 -15.14 11.56
CA PHE A 68 24.88 -15.06 12.89
C PHE A 68 23.39 -14.77 12.81
N ARG A 69 22.71 -15.09 13.90
CA ARG A 69 21.30 -14.78 14.15
C ARG A 69 21.16 -14.05 15.47
N LEU A 70 20.32 -13.03 15.48
CA LEU A 70 19.97 -12.23 16.64
C LEU A 70 18.44 -12.27 16.85
N ASN A 71 18.04 -12.43 18.10
CA ASN A 71 16.65 -12.29 18.53
C ASN A 71 16.39 -10.81 18.87
N LEU A 72 15.40 -10.18 18.25
CA LEU A 72 15.08 -8.77 18.46
C LEU A 72 14.14 -8.56 19.64
N ASP A 73 13.42 -9.60 20.06
CA ASP A 73 12.59 -9.57 21.28
C ASP A 73 13.46 -9.61 22.56
N ASP A 74 14.70 -10.09 22.46
CA ASP A 74 15.67 -10.14 23.56
C ASP A 74 17.09 -9.84 23.08
N LEU A 75 17.48 -8.58 23.17
CA LEU A 75 18.82 -8.11 22.80
C LEU A 75 19.89 -8.38 23.89
N THR A 76 19.52 -8.98 25.02
CA THR A 76 20.50 -9.39 26.03
C THR A 76 21.23 -10.68 25.65
N GLU A 77 20.62 -11.49 24.78
CA GLU A 77 21.25 -12.67 24.21
C GLU A 77 22.30 -12.31 23.16
N LYS A 78 23.45 -12.97 23.23
CA LYS A 78 24.49 -12.81 22.21
C LYS A 78 24.05 -13.43 20.88
N PRO A 79 24.42 -12.84 19.73
CA PRO A 79 24.13 -13.43 18.43
C PRO A 79 24.65 -14.88 18.32
N ALA A 80 23.78 -15.80 17.95
CA ALA A 80 24.11 -17.20 17.76
C ALA A 80 24.74 -17.42 16.38
N ARG A 81 25.93 -18.04 16.32
CA ARG A 81 26.56 -18.40 15.04
C ARG A 81 25.80 -19.56 14.40
N LEU A 82 25.41 -19.40 13.14
CA LEU A 82 24.79 -20.45 12.34
C LEU A 82 25.79 -21.13 11.41
N SER A 83 26.84 -20.44 10.98
CA SER A 83 27.88 -21.04 10.15
C SER A 83 28.84 -21.93 10.96
N PRO A 84 29.52 -22.89 10.30
CA PRO A 84 30.41 -23.84 10.98
C PRO A 84 31.60 -23.22 11.72
N GLY A 85 32.00 -21.99 11.40
CA GLY A 85 33.17 -21.33 11.98
C GLY A 85 34.47 -21.57 11.22
N PHE A 86 34.39 -22.09 10.00
CA PHE A 86 35.51 -22.31 9.09
C PHE A 86 35.16 -21.85 7.70
N GLY A 87 36.17 -21.44 6.93
CA GLY A 87 35.97 -20.78 5.64
C GLY A 87 35.20 -19.46 5.81
N VAL A 88 34.88 -18.81 4.72
CA VAL A 88 34.03 -17.61 4.74
C VAL A 88 32.56 -18.02 4.60
N ALA A 89 31.66 -17.37 5.34
CA ALA A 89 30.22 -17.56 5.22
C ALA A 89 29.49 -16.20 5.17
N THR A 90 28.80 -15.92 4.06
CA THR A 90 28.23 -14.58 3.77
C THR A 90 26.80 -14.66 3.24
N ARG A 91 26.19 -13.47 3.07
CA ARG A 91 24.88 -13.26 2.42
C ARG A 91 23.77 -14.15 2.98
N PRO A 92 23.55 -14.15 4.31
CA PRO A 92 22.46 -14.92 4.87
C PRO A 92 21.12 -14.31 4.48
N LYS A 93 20.16 -15.17 4.13
CA LYS A 93 18.75 -14.83 3.92
C LYS A 93 17.85 -15.80 4.66
N PHE A 94 16.75 -15.32 5.22
CA PHE A 94 15.76 -16.22 5.77
C PHE A 94 15.10 -17.03 4.66
N TRP A 95 14.92 -18.32 4.91
CA TRP A 95 14.16 -19.18 4.01
C TRP A 95 12.66 -18.92 4.23
N PRO A 96 11.87 -18.64 3.17
CA PRO A 96 10.47 -18.23 3.31
C PRO A 96 9.63 -19.21 4.14
N ASN A 97 8.71 -18.69 4.96
CA ASN A 97 7.78 -19.49 5.78
C ASN A 97 8.45 -20.45 6.78
N THR A 98 9.75 -20.32 7.03
CA THR A 98 10.48 -21.16 7.98
C THR A 98 11.36 -20.33 8.91
N LYS A 99 12.08 -21.01 9.81
CA LYS A 99 13.10 -20.40 10.66
C LYS A 99 14.53 -20.73 10.19
N ASP A 100 14.63 -21.30 8.99
CA ASP A 100 15.90 -21.70 8.39
C ASP A 100 16.53 -20.52 7.67
N VAL A 101 17.83 -20.63 7.43
CA VAL A 101 18.63 -19.60 6.78
C VAL A 101 19.36 -20.21 5.61
N ILE A 102 19.38 -19.53 4.48
CA ILE A 102 20.25 -19.84 3.35
C ILE A 102 21.45 -18.91 3.39
N PHE A 103 22.64 -19.43 3.13
CA PHE A 103 23.86 -18.63 3.08
C PHE A 103 24.90 -19.28 2.16
N GLN A 104 25.95 -18.53 1.87
CA GLN A 104 27.03 -18.99 0.99
C GLN A 104 28.24 -19.35 1.81
N SER A 105 28.95 -20.41 1.44
CA SER A 105 30.23 -20.70 2.07
C SER A 105 31.15 -21.60 1.25
N ASN A 106 32.44 -21.50 1.53
CA ASN A 106 33.48 -22.39 1.01
C ASN A 106 34.04 -23.39 2.05
N PHE A 107 33.39 -23.54 3.21
CA PHE A 107 33.88 -24.42 4.30
C PHE A 107 34.13 -25.87 3.83
N HIS A 108 33.34 -26.34 2.86
CA HIS A 108 33.38 -27.71 2.34
C HIS A 108 34.63 -28.02 1.48
N LYS A 109 35.34 -26.99 1.00
CA LYS A 109 36.62 -27.12 0.27
C LYS A 109 37.81 -26.63 1.08
N THR A 110 37.59 -26.23 2.33
CA THR A 110 38.70 -25.68 3.11
C THR A 110 39.62 -26.78 3.60
N SER A 111 40.94 -26.58 3.43
CA SER A 111 41.96 -27.54 3.86
C SER A 111 42.34 -27.30 5.31
N TYR A 112 42.42 -28.36 6.11
CA TYR A 112 42.74 -28.31 7.54
C TYR A 112 44.15 -28.86 7.80
N PRO A 113 45.20 -28.02 7.90
CA PRO A 113 46.50 -28.48 8.38
C PRO A 113 46.44 -28.86 9.88
N SER A 114 47.41 -29.61 10.37
CA SER A 114 47.43 -30.16 11.73
C SER A 114 47.53 -29.11 12.86
N ASP A 115 47.99 -27.90 12.56
CA ASP A 115 48.38 -26.88 13.54
C ASP A 115 47.42 -25.66 13.53
N PHE A 116 46.14 -25.91 13.25
CA PHE A 116 45.22 -24.95 12.66
C PHE A 116 44.45 -24.04 13.64
N THR A 117 44.22 -22.78 13.26
CA THR A 117 43.29 -21.84 13.92
C THR A 117 42.15 -21.49 12.96
N ALA A 118 40.90 -21.33 13.44
CA ALA A 118 39.74 -21.01 12.58
C ALA A 118 40.02 -19.87 11.58
N SER A 119 40.71 -18.80 11.99
CA SER A 119 41.08 -17.71 11.10
C SER A 119 42.02 -18.10 9.96
N ALA A 120 42.81 -19.17 10.09
CA ALA A 120 43.64 -19.69 9.01
C ALA A 120 42.83 -20.38 7.89
N THR A 121 41.53 -20.66 8.10
CA THR A 121 40.63 -21.13 7.02
C THR A 121 40.11 -19.97 6.16
N CYS A 122 40.28 -18.73 6.61
CA CYS A 122 39.76 -17.58 5.90
C CYS A 122 40.49 -17.38 4.57
N PRO A 123 39.77 -17.19 3.46
CA PRO A 123 40.39 -16.90 2.18
C PRO A 123 41.09 -15.54 2.24
N LEU A 124 42.25 -15.43 1.61
CA LEU A 124 43.04 -14.20 1.57
C LEU A 124 42.56 -13.32 0.41
N SER A 125 42.44 -12.02 0.68
CA SER A 125 42.09 -11.01 -0.34
C SER A 125 43.06 -11.05 -1.51
N THR A 126 42.54 -10.97 -2.74
CA THR A 126 43.33 -10.87 -3.96
C THR A 126 44.11 -9.55 -3.98
N CYS A 127 43.51 -8.48 -3.46
CA CYS A 127 44.11 -7.14 -3.39
C CYS A 127 45.09 -6.94 -2.23
N ARG A 128 45.57 -8.00 -1.56
CA ARG A 128 46.63 -7.85 -0.56
C ARG A 128 47.94 -7.28 -1.17
N PRO A 129 48.73 -6.49 -0.42
CA PRO A 129 49.92 -5.82 -0.96
C PRO A 129 50.93 -6.75 -1.67
N SER A 130 51.13 -7.97 -1.18
CA SER A 130 52.04 -8.94 -1.79
C SER A 130 51.61 -9.39 -3.18
N ASN A 131 50.30 -9.51 -3.45
CA ASN A 131 49.80 -9.86 -4.78
C ASN A 131 49.91 -8.66 -5.74
N GLN A 132 49.66 -7.45 -5.24
CA GLN A 132 49.81 -6.22 -6.05
C GLN A 132 51.26 -6.00 -6.47
N GLN A 133 52.23 -6.25 -5.58
CA GLN A 133 53.66 -6.13 -5.91
C GLN A 133 54.12 -7.12 -7.00
N ASN A 134 53.52 -8.31 -7.04
CA ASN A 134 53.92 -9.38 -7.94
C ASN A 134 53.15 -9.41 -9.28
N ASN A 135 52.06 -8.65 -9.40
CA ASN A 135 51.23 -8.64 -10.60
C ASN A 135 50.69 -7.23 -10.87
N ALA A 136 51.24 -6.58 -11.91
CA ALA A 136 50.86 -5.23 -12.32
C ALA A 136 49.37 -5.11 -12.72
N THR A 137 48.75 -6.18 -13.21
CA THR A 137 47.32 -6.21 -13.54
C THR A 137 46.47 -6.19 -12.27
N ILE A 138 46.81 -7.02 -11.26
CA ILE A 138 46.14 -6.99 -9.95
C ILE A 138 46.33 -5.61 -9.30
N ALA A 139 47.56 -5.07 -9.32
CA ALA A 139 47.83 -3.73 -8.82
C ALA A 139 46.98 -2.65 -9.50
N ASN A 140 46.71 -2.79 -10.79
CA ASN A 140 45.89 -1.83 -11.51
C ASN A 140 44.40 -1.97 -11.19
N LEU A 141 43.90 -3.20 -11.11
CA LEU A 141 42.52 -3.48 -10.72
C LEU A 141 42.22 -3.00 -9.30
N CYS A 142 43.12 -3.23 -8.35
CA CYS A 142 42.95 -2.86 -6.95
C CYS A 142 43.13 -1.36 -6.65
N LYS A 143 43.38 -0.50 -7.66
CA LYS A 143 43.42 0.97 -7.51
C LYS A 143 42.03 1.59 -7.47
N THR A 144 41.03 0.91 -8.01
CA THR A 144 39.62 1.30 -7.90
C THR A 144 38.96 0.48 -6.79
N PRO A 145 37.81 0.92 -6.24
CA PRO A 145 37.09 0.09 -5.28
C PRO A 145 36.71 -1.23 -5.97
N THR A 146 37.16 -2.36 -5.42
CA THR A 146 36.93 -3.71 -5.95
C THR A 146 36.47 -4.64 -4.84
N TRP A 147 35.65 -5.63 -5.17
CA TRP A 147 35.23 -6.69 -4.25
C TRP A 147 35.90 -8.01 -4.61
N ASP A 148 36.39 -8.72 -3.59
CA ASP A 148 36.87 -10.10 -3.74
C ASP A 148 35.69 -11.05 -3.90
N ILE A 149 35.79 -11.96 -4.87
CA ILE A 149 34.89 -13.10 -4.99
C ILE A 149 35.62 -14.39 -4.64
N PHE A 150 35.20 -15.04 -3.57
CA PHE A 150 35.86 -16.28 -3.17
C PHE A 150 35.39 -17.44 -4.05
N LYS A 151 36.35 -18.23 -4.55
CA LYS A 151 36.08 -19.47 -5.27
C LYS A 151 35.45 -20.51 -4.34
N ASP A 152 34.85 -21.52 -4.96
CA ASP A 152 34.29 -22.68 -4.29
C ASP A 152 33.22 -22.31 -3.26
N GLN A 153 32.43 -21.26 -3.52
CA GLN A 153 31.30 -20.92 -2.68
C GLN A 153 30.05 -21.68 -3.12
N ASN A 154 29.56 -22.51 -2.21
CA ASN A 154 28.29 -23.20 -2.36
C ASN A 154 27.22 -22.60 -1.46
N ILE A 155 25.98 -22.83 -1.84
CA ILE A 155 24.81 -22.35 -1.13
C ILE A 155 24.31 -23.45 -0.20
N PHE A 156 24.15 -23.10 1.07
CA PHE A 156 23.74 -24.01 2.14
C PHE A 156 22.47 -23.51 2.81
N ARG A 157 21.55 -24.44 3.11
CA ARG A 157 20.46 -24.21 4.07
C ARG A 157 20.89 -24.71 5.43
N VAL A 158 20.73 -23.88 6.44
CA VAL A 158 20.96 -24.21 7.84
C VAL A 158 19.67 -24.08 8.62
N THR A 159 19.42 -25.05 9.48
CA THR A 159 18.26 -25.00 10.38
C THR A 159 18.41 -23.84 11.37
N LYS A 160 17.29 -23.50 12.01
CA LYS A 160 17.26 -22.53 13.11
C LYS A 160 18.25 -22.80 14.27
N TYR A 161 18.83 -24.00 14.34
CA TYR A 161 19.79 -24.42 15.38
C TYR A 161 21.26 -24.49 14.91
N GLY A 162 21.55 -24.09 13.66
CA GLY A 162 22.93 -24.13 13.14
C GLY A 162 23.33 -25.46 12.49
N ASN A 163 22.43 -26.44 12.38
CA ASN A 163 22.72 -27.68 11.64
C ASN A 163 22.54 -27.45 10.13
N ILE A 164 23.57 -27.78 9.34
CA ILE A 164 23.48 -27.77 7.88
C ILE A 164 22.42 -28.80 7.46
N ALA A 165 21.32 -28.30 6.91
CA ALA A 165 20.23 -29.12 6.42
C ALA A 165 20.52 -29.62 5.00
N GLN A 166 21.10 -28.77 4.15
CA GLN A 166 21.26 -29.07 2.73
C GLN A 166 22.34 -28.22 2.06
N GLN A 167 22.96 -28.76 1.01
CA GLN A 167 23.81 -28.05 0.04
C GLN A 167 23.12 -28.06 -1.32
N TYR A 168 22.98 -26.89 -1.95
CA TYR A 168 22.22 -26.75 -3.20
C TYR A 168 23.06 -26.64 -4.46
N THR A 169 24.31 -26.22 -4.32
CA THR A 169 25.19 -26.01 -5.48
C THR A 169 26.48 -26.78 -5.33
N ASN A 170 27.10 -27.09 -6.46
CA ASN A 170 28.45 -27.64 -6.54
C ASN A 170 29.27 -26.77 -7.51
N ASN A 171 29.33 -25.48 -7.20
CA ASN A 171 29.96 -24.47 -8.03
C ASN A 171 31.48 -24.55 -7.90
N THR A 172 32.18 -24.44 -9.02
CA THR A 172 33.64 -24.28 -9.07
C THR A 172 34.07 -22.81 -9.01
N GLN A 173 33.10 -21.88 -9.06
CA GLN A 173 33.33 -20.45 -9.01
C GLN A 173 32.49 -19.77 -7.91
N TYR A 174 32.28 -18.47 -8.00
CA TYR A 174 31.56 -17.66 -7.03
C TYR A 174 30.05 -17.92 -7.07
N ALA A 175 29.40 -17.91 -5.90
CA ALA A 175 27.96 -17.75 -5.75
C ALA A 175 27.67 -16.38 -5.10
N GLY A 176 26.73 -15.61 -5.66
CA GLY A 176 26.15 -14.37 -5.13
C GLY A 176 24.75 -14.62 -4.51
N ASP A 177 24.07 -13.58 -4.02
CA ASP A 177 22.85 -13.68 -3.19
C ASP A 177 21.92 -14.82 -3.63
N ALA A 178 21.40 -15.57 -2.66
CA ALA A 178 20.55 -16.71 -2.91
C ALA A 178 19.23 -16.59 -2.16
N TRP A 179 18.15 -17.05 -2.78
CA TRP A 179 16.80 -17.03 -2.23
C TRP A 179 16.10 -18.35 -2.48
N GLY A 180 15.44 -18.88 -1.45
CA GLY A 180 14.47 -19.97 -1.60
C GLY A 180 13.13 -19.44 -2.12
N LYS A 181 12.45 -20.23 -2.95
CA LYS A 181 11.06 -19.98 -3.36
C LYS A 181 10.11 -20.47 -2.27
N LYS A 182 8.97 -19.78 -2.06
CA LYS A 182 7.94 -20.15 -1.05
C LYS A 182 7.36 -21.56 -1.21
N ASP A 183 7.46 -22.15 -2.39
CA ASP A 183 6.99 -23.52 -2.66
C ASP A 183 8.00 -24.61 -2.25
N ASP A 184 9.12 -24.23 -1.64
CA ASP A 184 10.22 -25.10 -1.19
C ASP A 184 10.86 -25.96 -2.29
N ARG A 185 10.54 -25.71 -3.57
CA ARG A 185 11.02 -26.52 -4.70
C ARG A 185 12.20 -25.93 -5.42
N MET A 186 12.40 -24.61 -5.37
CA MET A 186 13.44 -23.93 -6.15
C MET A 186 14.28 -23.00 -5.30
N ILE A 187 15.54 -22.82 -5.70
CA ILE A 187 16.36 -21.67 -5.32
C ILE A 187 16.68 -20.80 -6.52
N TYR A 188 16.81 -19.51 -6.27
CA TYR A 188 17.39 -18.52 -7.17
C TYR A 188 18.72 -18.09 -6.63
N TYR A 189 19.74 -17.99 -7.47
CA TYR A 189 21.03 -17.53 -7.01
C TYR A 189 21.84 -16.91 -8.13
N ALA A 190 22.70 -15.96 -7.77
CA ALA A 190 23.72 -15.47 -8.67
C ALA A 190 24.92 -16.42 -8.64
N ALA A 191 25.57 -16.67 -9.77
CA ALA A 191 26.87 -17.34 -9.80
C ALA A 191 27.73 -16.86 -10.96
N SER A 192 29.05 -16.97 -10.83
CA SER A 192 29.96 -16.65 -11.94
C SER A 192 30.23 -17.86 -12.83
N ASP A 193 30.34 -17.61 -14.12
CA ASP A 193 30.78 -18.53 -15.16
C ASP A 193 31.80 -17.87 -16.10
N ASP A 194 32.25 -18.60 -17.13
CA ASP A 194 33.24 -18.11 -18.11
C ASP A 194 32.76 -16.90 -18.93
N ASN A 195 31.47 -16.56 -18.85
CA ASN A 195 30.81 -15.50 -19.58
C ASN A 195 30.32 -14.36 -18.68
N GLY A 196 30.61 -14.36 -17.37
CA GLY A 196 30.24 -13.29 -16.46
C GLY A 196 29.67 -13.79 -15.13
N ILE A 197 28.88 -12.96 -14.47
CA ILE A 197 28.03 -13.40 -13.36
C ILE A 197 26.61 -13.49 -13.94
N ASN A 198 25.82 -14.47 -13.54
CA ASN A 198 24.48 -14.71 -14.07
C ASN A 198 23.53 -15.16 -12.96
N VAL A 199 22.22 -15.09 -13.21
CA VAL A 199 21.21 -15.69 -12.32
C VAL A 199 20.87 -17.10 -12.80
N TYR A 200 20.83 -18.03 -11.85
CA TYR A 200 20.47 -19.41 -12.06
C TYR A 200 19.28 -19.78 -11.18
N THR A 201 18.49 -20.74 -11.66
CA THR A 201 17.59 -21.53 -10.82
C THR A 201 18.14 -22.94 -10.62
N ALA A 202 17.84 -23.54 -9.48
CA ALA A 202 18.03 -24.97 -9.25
C ALA A 202 16.90 -25.54 -8.41
N GLU A 203 16.53 -26.80 -8.68
CA GLU A 203 15.59 -27.53 -7.82
C GLU A 203 16.25 -27.90 -6.51
N VAL A 204 15.51 -27.75 -5.41
CA VAL A 204 15.99 -27.94 -4.03
C VAL A 204 16.43 -29.39 -3.78
N ASN A 205 15.81 -30.39 -4.43
CA ASN A 205 16.02 -31.81 -4.12
C ASN A 205 17.00 -32.54 -5.05
N LEU A 206 17.58 -31.86 -6.02
CA LEU A 206 18.55 -32.44 -6.93
C LEU A 206 19.82 -31.59 -6.86
N LEU A 207 20.99 -32.23 -6.86
CA LEU A 207 22.21 -31.58 -7.39
C LEU A 207 22.08 -31.46 -8.92
N SER A 208 20.92 -30.98 -9.38
CA SER A 208 20.56 -30.83 -10.79
C SER A 208 21.40 -29.75 -11.42
N THR A 209 21.65 -29.91 -12.73
CA THR A 209 22.29 -28.88 -13.54
C THR A 209 21.52 -27.57 -13.42
N PRO A 210 22.16 -26.46 -12.97
CA PRO A 210 21.52 -25.17 -12.86
C PRO A 210 20.95 -24.70 -14.20
N THR A 211 19.75 -24.13 -14.19
CA THR A 211 19.16 -23.51 -15.39
C THR A 211 19.51 -22.03 -15.40
N LEU A 212 20.16 -21.57 -16.48
CA LEU A 212 20.50 -20.16 -16.70
C LEU A 212 19.23 -19.35 -16.99
N ILE A 213 18.98 -18.30 -16.20
CA ILE A 213 17.80 -17.43 -16.32
C ILE A 213 18.07 -16.27 -17.29
N THR A 214 19.29 -15.73 -17.30
CA THR A 214 19.64 -14.53 -18.07
C THR A 214 20.50 -14.87 -19.29
N GLN A 215 19.93 -14.88 -20.49
CA GLN A 215 20.68 -14.81 -21.74
C GLN A 215 20.61 -13.39 -22.32
N GLN A 216 21.44 -12.47 -21.83
CA GLN A 216 21.97 -11.35 -22.63
C GLN A 216 22.98 -10.50 -21.85
N GLY A 217 24.23 -10.54 -22.33
CA GLY A 217 25.32 -9.65 -21.91
C GLY A 217 25.94 -10.06 -20.58
N THR A 218 27.27 -10.06 -20.53
CA THR A 218 28.11 -10.07 -19.33
C THR A 218 27.57 -9.03 -18.35
N ASN A 219 26.72 -9.42 -17.41
CA ASN A 219 26.17 -8.53 -16.41
C ASN A 219 26.89 -8.85 -15.09
N TYR A 220 27.39 -7.83 -14.43
CA TYR A 220 27.79 -7.94 -13.03
C TYR A 220 26.53 -8.11 -12.15
N PHE A 221 26.65 -8.69 -10.95
CA PHE A 221 25.53 -8.84 -10.03
C PHE A 221 25.96 -8.44 -8.60
N GLY A 222 25.29 -7.45 -8.04
CA GLY A 222 25.48 -7.03 -6.64
C GLY A 222 24.54 -7.72 -5.66
N GLY A 223 23.50 -8.42 -6.14
CA GLY A 223 22.46 -8.99 -5.29
C GLY A 223 21.12 -9.30 -5.97
N ILE A 224 20.34 -10.15 -5.32
CA ILE A 224 19.04 -10.66 -5.78
C ILE A 224 18.03 -10.31 -4.69
N ALA A 225 16.89 -9.75 -5.09
CA ALA A 225 15.73 -9.53 -4.24
C ALA A 225 14.48 -10.00 -4.98
N LYS A 226 13.48 -10.47 -4.25
CA LYS A 226 12.18 -10.84 -4.81
C LYS A 226 11.13 -9.78 -4.54
N ASP A 227 10.10 -9.76 -5.38
CA ASP A 227 8.83 -9.07 -5.08
C ASP A 227 8.05 -9.89 -4.01
N PHE A 228 7.14 -9.26 -3.28
CA PHE A 228 6.39 -9.86 -2.16
C PHE A 228 5.65 -11.16 -2.54
N ASP A 229 5.29 -11.29 -3.81
CA ASP A 229 4.50 -12.39 -4.38
C ASP A 229 5.34 -13.51 -5.01
N ASP A 230 6.67 -13.50 -4.92
CA ASP A 230 7.59 -14.48 -5.56
C ASP A 230 7.49 -14.54 -7.11
N ARG A 231 6.80 -13.58 -7.76
CA ARG A 231 6.59 -13.57 -9.22
C ARG A 231 7.69 -12.88 -10.02
N ARG A 232 8.55 -12.11 -9.34
CA ARG A 232 9.60 -11.31 -9.97
C ARG A 232 10.87 -11.37 -9.17
N ILE A 233 11.97 -11.28 -9.89
CA ILE A 233 13.29 -11.07 -9.31
C ILE A 233 13.79 -9.70 -9.75
N VAL A 234 14.16 -8.91 -8.75
CA VAL A 234 14.91 -7.67 -8.89
C VAL A 234 16.36 -8.01 -8.66
N TYR A 235 17.23 -7.59 -9.57
CA TYR A 235 18.66 -7.77 -9.42
C TYR A 235 19.37 -6.51 -9.89
N HIS A 236 20.48 -6.17 -9.25
CA HIS A 236 21.32 -5.05 -9.65
C HIS A 236 22.61 -5.54 -10.25
N GLY A 237 23.04 -4.90 -11.33
CA GLY A 237 24.15 -5.33 -12.14
C GLY A 237 24.79 -4.24 -12.99
N TYR A 238 26.00 -4.49 -13.48
CA TYR A 238 26.70 -3.60 -14.40
C TYR A 238 26.68 -4.21 -15.79
N ARG A 239 26.16 -3.46 -16.76
CA ARG A 239 26.24 -3.81 -18.17
C ARG A 239 27.40 -3.04 -18.81
N PRO A 240 28.49 -3.69 -19.23
CA PRO A 240 29.61 -3.01 -19.86
C PRO A 240 29.12 -2.33 -21.14
N THR A 241 29.33 -1.02 -21.21
CA THR A 241 28.87 -0.17 -22.32
C THR A 241 29.81 -0.19 -23.52
N THR A 242 31.06 -0.63 -23.31
CA THR A 242 32.09 -0.72 -24.35
C THR A 242 32.80 -2.08 -24.34
N ALA A 243 33.45 -2.43 -25.45
CA ALA A 243 34.28 -3.64 -25.52
C ALA A 243 35.47 -3.62 -24.54
N ALA A 244 35.99 -2.43 -24.23
CA ALA A 244 37.06 -2.24 -23.25
C ALA A 244 36.58 -2.50 -21.81
N ASP A 245 35.37 -2.06 -21.47
CA ASP A 245 34.74 -2.33 -20.18
C ASP A 245 34.52 -3.83 -19.99
N LYS A 246 34.03 -4.51 -21.04
CA LYS A 246 33.82 -5.96 -21.04
C LYS A 246 35.15 -6.72 -20.85
N ALA A 247 36.20 -6.31 -21.56
CA ALA A 247 37.53 -6.93 -21.42
C ALA A 247 38.11 -6.74 -20.01
N THR A 248 37.94 -5.55 -19.43
CA THR A 248 38.38 -5.24 -18.06
C THR A 248 37.62 -6.08 -17.03
N LEU A 249 36.31 -6.27 -17.21
CA LEU A 249 35.49 -7.11 -16.35
C LEU A 249 35.90 -8.58 -16.42
N LEU A 250 36.05 -9.14 -17.61
CA LEU A 250 36.50 -10.53 -17.78
C LEU A 250 37.90 -10.74 -17.21
N GLN A 251 38.78 -9.75 -17.37
CA GLN A 251 40.11 -9.76 -16.76
C GLN A 251 40.03 -9.74 -15.23
N ALA A 252 39.17 -8.91 -14.63
CA ALA A 252 38.97 -8.87 -13.19
C ALA A 252 38.42 -10.21 -12.64
N LEU A 253 37.42 -10.78 -13.31
CA LEU A 253 36.83 -12.07 -12.93
C LEU A 253 37.87 -13.21 -12.97
N SER A 254 38.80 -13.18 -13.94
CA SER A 254 39.90 -14.16 -14.00
C SER A 254 40.84 -14.12 -12.77
N TYR A 255 40.88 -12.97 -12.09
CA TYR A 255 41.61 -12.76 -10.84
C TYR A 255 40.72 -12.84 -9.60
N ASN A 256 39.47 -13.28 -9.72
CA ASN A 256 38.51 -13.30 -8.60
C ASN A 256 38.20 -11.91 -8.02
N LEU A 257 38.20 -10.90 -8.87
CA LEU A 257 37.91 -9.52 -8.51
C LEU A 257 36.69 -9.02 -9.27
N ILE A 258 35.96 -8.10 -8.64
CA ILE A 258 34.92 -7.34 -9.31
C ILE A 258 35.12 -5.83 -9.11
N PRO A 259 35.22 -5.02 -10.18
CA PRO A 259 35.26 -3.57 -10.07
C PRO A 259 33.92 -2.98 -9.59
N ALA A 260 33.95 -2.05 -8.64
CA ALA A 260 32.77 -1.33 -8.15
C ALA A 260 32.46 -0.10 -9.04
N SER A 261 32.26 -0.33 -10.34
CA SER A 261 31.75 0.68 -11.27
C SER A 261 30.21 0.61 -11.38
N ARG A 262 29.59 1.68 -11.93
CA ARG A 262 28.12 1.90 -12.09
C ARG A 262 27.28 0.62 -12.01
N MET A 263 26.45 0.48 -10.99
CA MET A 263 25.43 -0.58 -10.95
C MET A 263 24.11 -0.01 -11.47
N ASP A 264 23.51 -0.67 -12.45
CA ASP A 264 22.13 -0.48 -12.88
C ASP A 264 21.23 -1.47 -12.13
N ILE A 265 19.93 -1.19 -12.03
CA ILE A 265 18.96 -2.15 -11.47
C ILE A 265 18.12 -2.71 -12.61
N TYR A 266 17.96 -4.02 -12.61
CA TYR A 266 17.20 -4.79 -13.59
C TYR A 266 16.06 -5.54 -12.90
N THR A 267 15.01 -5.79 -13.67
CA THR A 267 13.88 -6.63 -13.24
C THR A 267 13.63 -7.71 -14.29
N SER A 268 13.30 -8.90 -13.80
CA SER A 268 12.88 -10.03 -14.63
C SER A 268 11.58 -10.59 -14.08
N GLU A 269 10.59 -10.70 -14.96
CA GLU A 269 9.28 -11.30 -14.67
C GLU A 269 9.27 -12.75 -15.13
N PHE A 270 8.69 -13.64 -14.30
CA PHE A 270 8.44 -15.03 -14.65
C PHE A 270 6.99 -15.21 -15.08
N ASP A 271 6.76 -15.85 -16.23
CA ASP A 271 5.45 -16.38 -16.55
C ASP A 271 5.21 -17.62 -15.68
N GLY A 272 4.09 -17.66 -14.96
CA GLY A 272 3.86 -18.53 -13.81
C GLY A 272 3.87 -20.05 -14.07
N ASN A 273 4.11 -20.49 -15.30
CA ASN A 273 4.05 -21.89 -15.71
C ASN A 273 5.34 -22.44 -16.35
N ASP A 274 6.34 -21.61 -16.65
CA ASP A 274 7.60 -22.08 -17.25
C ASP A 274 8.81 -21.32 -16.69
N PRO A 275 9.66 -21.97 -15.86
CA PRO A 275 10.86 -21.34 -15.31
C PRO A 275 11.91 -20.95 -16.38
N GLN A 276 11.70 -21.30 -17.65
CA GLN A 276 12.62 -21.02 -18.76
C GLN A 276 12.29 -19.74 -19.56
N THR A 277 11.13 -19.11 -19.37
CA THR A 277 10.76 -17.89 -20.11
C THR A 277 10.87 -16.65 -19.22
N VAL A 278 11.95 -15.89 -19.44
CA VAL A 278 12.26 -14.68 -18.67
C VAL A 278 12.22 -13.49 -19.60
N LYS A 279 11.34 -12.53 -19.31
CA LYS A 279 11.31 -11.26 -20.04
C LYS A 279 12.11 -10.21 -19.25
N VAL A 280 13.29 -9.86 -19.76
CA VAL A 280 14.10 -8.77 -19.19
C VAL A 280 13.41 -7.44 -19.52
N VAL A 281 12.98 -6.71 -18.48
CA VAL A 281 12.45 -5.35 -18.64
C VAL A 281 13.59 -4.38 -18.34
N GLN A 282 14.09 -3.70 -19.37
CA GLN A 282 15.20 -2.76 -19.24
C GLN A 282 14.69 -1.44 -18.61
N GLY A 283 15.07 -1.18 -17.36
CA GLY A 283 14.88 0.12 -16.71
C GLY A 283 16.17 0.94 -16.76
N TYR A 284 16.16 2.09 -17.42
CA TYR A 284 17.17 3.12 -17.18
C TYR A 284 16.90 3.75 -15.81
N ILE A 285 17.95 4.01 -15.01
CA ILE A 285 17.80 4.68 -13.71
C ILE A 285 18.58 6.00 -13.70
N SER A 286 17.80 7.06 -13.51
CA SER A 286 18.19 8.39 -13.05
C SER A 286 19.05 8.32 -11.78
N HIS A 287 19.98 9.25 -11.62
CA HIS A 287 21.03 9.24 -10.58
C HIS A 287 20.55 9.54 -9.15
N ASP A 288 19.25 9.51 -8.89
CA ASP A 288 18.67 9.68 -7.55
C ASP A 288 17.88 8.41 -7.17
N PRO A 289 18.25 7.69 -6.10
CA PRO A 289 17.39 6.67 -5.53
C PRO A 289 16.23 7.35 -4.84
N VAL A 290 15.20 7.70 -5.60
CA VAL A 290 13.90 8.05 -5.04
C VAL A 290 13.29 6.73 -4.54
N PHE A 291 13.43 6.46 -3.24
CA PHE A 291 12.51 5.58 -2.52
C PHE A 291 11.14 6.27 -2.50
N ALA A 292 10.46 6.31 -3.65
CA ALA A 292 9.04 6.59 -3.69
C ALA A 292 8.36 5.33 -3.16
N ASN A 293 8.07 5.34 -1.87
CA ASN A 293 6.85 4.69 -1.40
C ASN A 293 5.73 5.26 -2.28
N SER A 294 5.19 4.44 -3.20
CA SER A 294 3.99 4.78 -3.98
C SER A 294 2.73 4.86 -3.11
N HIS A 295 2.87 4.61 -1.81
CA HIS A 295 1.81 4.73 -0.81
C HIS A 295 1.18 6.13 -0.81
N GLY A 296 0.00 6.22 -1.40
CA GLY A 296 -0.86 7.42 -1.35
C GLY A 296 -0.59 8.47 -2.43
N ASN A 297 -0.05 8.09 -3.59
CA ASN A 297 0.01 8.99 -4.75
C ASN A 297 -1.21 8.85 -5.67
N LYS A 298 -2.06 7.84 -5.46
CA LYS A 298 -3.31 7.66 -6.20
C LYS A 298 -4.50 7.82 -5.28
N ILE A 299 -5.62 8.25 -5.86
CA ILE A 299 -6.91 8.38 -5.16
C ILE A 299 -8.02 7.78 -6.01
N VAL A 300 -8.98 7.18 -5.33
CA VAL A 300 -10.27 6.81 -5.89
C VAL A 300 -11.30 7.82 -5.41
N PHE A 301 -12.11 8.36 -6.31
CA PHE A 301 -13.18 9.28 -5.94
C PHE A 301 -14.35 9.16 -6.91
N ALA A 302 -15.52 9.63 -6.50
CA ALA A 302 -16.69 9.70 -7.35
C ALA A 302 -16.81 11.11 -7.93
N SER A 303 -17.09 11.24 -9.23
CA SER A 303 -17.31 12.54 -9.86
C SER A 303 -18.50 12.50 -10.82
N ASN A 304 -19.22 13.61 -10.88
CA ASN A 304 -20.24 13.89 -11.91
C ASN A 304 -19.68 14.82 -13.01
N PHE A 305 -18.35 14.96 -13.09
CA PHE A 305 -17.68 15.74 -14.12
C PHE A 305 -18.16 15.36 -15.53
N ASN A 306 -18.32 16.38 -16.38
CA ASN A 306 -18.76 16.25 -17.78
C ASN A 306 -20.17 15.65 -17.95
N ARG A 307 -21.00 15.66 -16.89
CA ARG A 307 -22.44 15.37 -17.00
C ARG A 307 -23.22 16.64 -17.36
N SER A 308 -24.31 16.49 -18.12
CA SER A 308 -25.25 17.58 -18.35
C SER A 308 -25.92 18.01 -17.04
N SER A 309 -26.52 19.20 -17.02
CA SER A 309 -27.29 19.68 -15.85
C SER A 309 -28.38 18.70 -15.41
N THR A 310 -29.02 18.02 -16.36
CA THR A 310 -30.04 16.97 -16.14
C THR A 310 -29.48 15.65 -15.59
N GLN A 311 -28.15 15.47 -15.61
CA GLN A 311 -27.45 14.29 -15.13
C GLN A 311 -26.50 14.61 -13.95
N SER A 312 -26.61 15.80 -13.36
CA SER A 312 -25.75 16.26 -12.27
C SER A 312 -25.79 15.36 -11.02
N GLY A 313 -26.85 14.58 -10.81
CA GLY A 313 -26.92 13.59 -9.71
C GLY A 313 -26.25 12.24 -10.00
N ILE A 314 -25.69 12.05 -11.20
CA ILE A 314 -25.11 10.77 -11.65
C ILE A 314 -23.59 10.82 -11.52
N PHE A 315 -23.04 9.95 -10.68
CA PHE A 315 -21.61 9.89 -10.39
C PHE A 315 -20.98 8.63 -11.00
N SER A 316 -19.71 8.75 -11.35
CA SER A 316 -18.86 7.63 -11.76
C SER A 316 -17.61 7.61 -10.90
N LEU A 317 -17.04 6.44 -10.65
CA LEU A 317 -15.77 6.31 -9.94
C LEU A 317 -14.59 6.53 -10.89
N PHE A 318 -13.58 7.24 -10.40
CA PHE A 318 -12.34 7.51 -11.11
C PHE A 318 -11.14 7.22 -10.21
N LEU A 319 -10.04 6.79 -10.84
CA LEU A 319 -8.71 6.69 -10.27
C LEU A 319 -7.88 7.86 -10.81
N TYR A 320 -7.15 8.55 -9.95
CA TYR A 320 -6.32 9.70 -10.32
C TYR A 320 -4.99 9.69 -9.57
N ASN A 321 -3.92 10.11 -10.23
CA ASN A 321 -2.59 10.27 -9.63
C ASN A 321 -2.38 11.72 -9.18
N ILE A 322 -2.26 11.93 -7.87
CA ILE A 322 -2.10 13.24 -7.21
C ILE A 322 -0.83 13.98 -7.67
N ASN A 323 0.21 13.24 -8.09
CA ASN A 323 1.47 13.81 -8.55
C ASN A 323 1.50 14.06 -10.07
N TYR A 324 0.40 13.84 -10.77
CA TYR A 324 0.31 14.19 -12.18
C TYR A 324 0.43 15.71 -12.33
N ASN A 325 1.60 16.17 -12.78
CA ASN A 325 1.92 17.59 -12.92
C ASN A 325 2.78 17.77 -14.18
N ASP A 326 2.14 17.86 -15.35
CA ASP A 326 2.86 18.02 -16.62
C ASP A 326 3.28 19.47 -16.90
N GLY A 327 3.00 20.41 -15.98
CA GLY A 327 3.33 21.82 -16.13
C GLY A 327 2.58 22.52 -17.27
N SER A 328 1.66 21.83 -17.95
CA SER A 328 0.80 22.39 -18.98
C SER A 328 -0.58 22.61 -18.36
N GLY A 329 -0.84 23.84 -17.92
CA GLY A 329 -2.14 24.23 -17.36
C GLY A 329 -3.26 24.20 -18.39
N GLY A 330 -3.60 23.04 -18.96
CA GLY A 330 -4.54 22.95 -20.06
C GLY A 330 -5.19 21.59 -20.35
N ASP A 331 -4.86 20.48 -19.68
CA ASP A 331 -5.52 19.21 -19.97
C ASP A 331 -5.77 18.35 -18.72
N GLU A 332 -6.68 18.82 -17.86
CA GLU A 332 -7.09 18.22 -16.57
C GLU A 332 -7.69 16.81 -16.70
N MET A 333 -7.94 16.34 -17.93
CA MET A 333 -8.33 14.97 -18.25
C MET A 333 -7.16 13.98 -18.27
N LYS A 334 -5.92 14.45 -18.43
CA LYS A 334 -4.76 13.58 -18.51
C LYS A 334 -4.47 12.98 -17.13
N GLY A 335 -4.59 11.66 -17.03
CA GLY A 335 -4.38 10.90 -15.79
C GLY A 335 -5.66 10.52 -15.03
N LEU A 336 -6.83 11.02 -15.43
CA LEU A 336 -8.12 10.59 -14.88
C LEU A 336 -8.56 9.27 -15.55
N GLN A 337 -8.67 8.19 -14.77
CA GLN A 337 -9.02 6.87 -15.29
C GLN A 337 -10.39 6.42 -14.77
N PRO A 338 -11.39 6.16 -15.63
CA PRO A 338 -12.68 5.66 -15.17
C PRO A 338 -12.54 4.25 -14.57
N LEU A 339 -13.16 4.05 -13.41
CA LEU A 339 -13.24 2.75 -12.71
C LEU A 339 -14.60 2.08 -12.85
N SER A 340 -15.67 2.87 -12.86
CA SER A 340 -17.04 2.38 -13.05
C SER A 340 -17.59 2.78 -14.42
N THR A 341 -18.69 2.13 -14.82
CA THR A 341 -19.42 2.54 -16.03
C THR A 341 -19.89 3.99 -15.94
N MET A 342 -19.90 4.69 -17.07
CA MET A 342 -20.51 6.01 -17.23
C MET A 342 -21.84 5.95 -18.01
N GLN A 343 -22.30 4.75 -18.37
CA GLN A 343 -23.45 4.56 -19.26
C GLN A 343 -24.80 4.78 -18.54
N GLY A 344 -25.74 5.39 -19.26
CA GLY A 344 -27.14 5.49 -18.85
C GLY A 344 -27.36 6.25 -17.54
N SER A 345 -28.31 5.76 -16.74
CA SER A 345 -28.69 6.30 -15.42
C SER A 345 -27.92 5.67 -14.26
N ILE A 346 -26.86 4.91 -14.54
CA ILE A 346 -26.08 4.21 -13.52
C ILE A 346 -25.20 5.20 -12.78
N SER A 347 -25.38 5.29 -11.47
CA SER A 347 -24.63 6.15 -10.57
C SER A 347 -23.84 5.28 -9.59
N THR A 348 -22.55 5.56 -9.41
CA THR A 348 -21.64 4.86 -8.51
C THR A 348 -20.86 5.88 -7.67
N LYS A 349 -20.92 5.77 -6.34
CA LYS A 349 -20.38 6.75 -5.39
C LYS A 349 -19.98 6.11 -4.06
N TYR A 350 -19.40 6.92 -3.15
CA TYR A 350 -18.98 6.51 -1.80
C TYR A 350 -18.06 5.30 -1.80
N ALA A 351 -16.99 5.38 -2.59
CA ALA A 351 -15.99 4.33 -2.64
C ALA A 351 -15.12 4.34 -1.37
N ALA A 352 -14.80 3.14 -0.86
CA ALA A 352 -13.73 2.95 0.11
C ALA A 352 -12.89 1.74 -0.26
N ILE A 353 -11.62 1.78 0.09
CA ILE A 353 -10.63 0.75 -0.24
C ILE A 353 -10.27 -0.03 1.03
N SER A 354 -10.11 -1.34 0.89
CA SER A 354 -9.66 -2.23 1.97
C SER A 354 -8.24 -1.89 2.42
N SER A 355 -7.85 -2.31 3.64
CA SER A 355 -6.55 -1.99 4.22
C SER A 355 -5.36 -2.59 3.45
N ASP A 356 -5.60 -3.67 2.70
CA ASP A 356 -4.62 -4.35 1.85
C ASP A 356 -4.64 -3.84 0.39
N PHE A 357 -5.52 -2.89 0.09
CA PHE A 357 -5.75 -2.28 -1.23
C PHE A 357 -6.26 -3.22 -2.33
N ASN A 358 -6.72 -4.43 -1.98
CA ASN A 358 -7.17 -5.43 -2.95
C ASN A 358 -8.67 -5.42 -3.20
N LYS A 359 -9.46 -4.73 -2.37
CA LYS A 359 -10.92 -4.64 -2.51
C LYS A 359 -11.40 -3.21 -2.45
N ILE A 360 -12.52 -2.99 -3.13
CA ILE A 360 -13.26 -1.74 -3.12
C ILE A 360 -14.71 -2.04 -2.76
N VAL A 361 -15.27 -1.22 -1.87
CA VAL A 361 -16.72 -1.15 -1.64
C VAL A 361 -17.24 0.15 -2.23
N PHE A 362 -18.44 0.14 -2.81
CA PHE A 362 -19.08 1.32 -3.37
C PHE A 362 -20.61 1.20 -3.35
N ALA A 363 -21.30 2.33 -3.33
CA ALA A 363 -22.75 2.41 -3.46
C ALA A 363 -23.14 2.62 -4.93
N SER A 364 -24.11 1.86 -5.43
CA SER A 364 -24.57 1.97 -6.81
C SER A 364 -26.03 1.57 -6.99
N ASN A 365 -26.69 2.10 -8.02
CA ASN A 365 -28.01 1.66 -8.48
C ASN A 365 -27.95 0.59 -9.59
N ARG A 366 -26.77 -0.02 -9.82
CA ARG A 366 -26.49 -0.93 -10.95
C ARG A 366 -27.33 -2.19 -11.05
N ASN A 367 -28.03 -2.58 -9.97
CA ASN A 367 -28.93 -3.72 -9.94
C ASN A 367 -30.32 -3.32 -9.42
N SER A 368 -30.74 -2.06 -9.67
CA SER A 368 -32.08 -1.58 -9.34
C SER A 368 -32.82 -1.07 -10.58
N THR A 369 -34.13 -1.28 -10.59
CA THR A 369 -35.05 -0.65 -11.54
C THR A 369 -35.39 0.79 -11.15
N ASN A 370 -35.12 1.18 -9.91
CA ASN A 370 -35.29 2.53 -9.40
C ASN A 370 -33.93 3.26 -9.40
N PRO A 371 -33.76 4.36 -10.17
CA PRO A 371 -32.49 5.08 -10.25
C PRO A 371 -32.06 5.71 -8.93
N ASN A 372 -32.99 5.89 -7.98
CA ASN A 372 -32.72 6.47 -6.68
C ASN A 372 -32.43 5.43 -5.60
N GLU A 373 -32.42 4.13 -5.91
CA GLU A 373 -32.15 3.06 -4.94
C GLU A 373 -30.67 2.64 -4.99
N PHE A 374 -29.92 3.01 -3.96
CA PHE A 374 -28.50 2.66 -3.84
C PHE A 374 -28.29 1.44 -2.95
N GLN A 375 -27.62 0.44 -3.51
CA GLN A 375 -27.16 -0.75 -2.82
C GLN A 375 -25.64 -0.75 -2.73
N LEU A 376 -25.07 -1.42 -1.73
CA LEU A 376 -23.64 -1.58 -1.58
C LEU A 376 -23.14 -2.78 -2.36
N PHE A 377 -21.99 -2.61 -2.99
CA PHE A 377 -21.29 -3.65 -3.73
C PHE A 377 -19.84 -3.70 -3.28
N ILE A 378 -19.27 -4.90 -3.27
CA ILE A 378 -17.84 -5.15 -3.07
C ILE A 378 -17.26 -5.76 -4.32
N ALA A 379 -16.03 -5.39 -4.67
CA ALA A 379 -15.33 -5.92 -5.83
C ALA A 379 -13.85 -6.13 -5.51
N ASP A 380 -13.23 -7.08 -6.20
CA ASP A 380 -11.79 -7.16 -6.25
C ASP A 380 -11.26 -6.01 -7.09
N PHE A 381 -10.35 -5.26 -6.51
CA PHE A 381 -9.75 -4.07 -7.08
C PHE A 381 -8.35 -4.39 -7.57
N ASN A 382 -8.11 -4.19 -8.86
CA ASN A 382 -6.78 -4.28 -9.48
C ASN A 382 -6.11 -5.68 -9.46
N VAL A 383 -6.84 -6.73 -9.83
CA VAL A 383 -6.22 -8.01 -10.21
C VAL A 383 -5.57 -7.85 -11.60
N THR A 384 -4.23 -7.84 -11.62
CA THR A 384 -3.35 -7.98 -12.80
C THR A 384 -4.09 -8.43 -14.06
N GLY A 385 -4.32 -7.50 -14.97
CA GLY A 385 -4.76 -7.78 -16.32
C GLY A 385 -3.94 -6.88 -17.24
N SER A 386 -3.02 -7.49 -17.97
CA SER A 386 -2.39 -6.91 -19.16
C SER A 386 -3.48 -6.40 -20.11
N SER A 387 -3.81 -5.12 -20.05
CA SER A 387 -4.50 -4.42 -21.10
C SER A 387 -3.65 -3.19 -21.41
N PRO A 388 -3.21 -3.03 -22.67
CA PRO A 388 -2.40 -1.88 -23.06
C PRO A 388 -3.20 -0.59 -22.82
N ASP A 389 -2.47 0.41 -22.37
CA ASP A 389 -2.93 1.76 -22.16
C ASP A 389 -3.57 2.27 -23.48
N PRO A 390 -4.86 2.68 -23.50
CA PRO A 390 -5.52 3.15 -24.72
C PRO A 390 -4.97 4.50 -25.24
N PHE A 391 -3.93 5.05 -24.61
CA PHE A 391 -3.24 6.26 -25.03
C PHE A 391 -1.93 6.01 -25.80
N ASP A 392 -1.54 4.74 -26.01
CA ASP A 392 -0.44 4.41 -26.92
C ASP A 392 -1.01 4.29 -28.34
N GLY A 393 -0.83 5.34 -29.15
CA GLY A 393 -1.40 5.45 -30.48
C GLY A 393 -0.90 4.34 -31.42
N GLY A 394 -1.83 3.53 -31.91
CA GLY A 394 -1.56 2.53 -32.95
C GLY A 394 -2.84 1.87 -33.44
N ASP A 395 -3.31 2.30 -34.61
CA ASP A 395 -4.25 1.56 -35.46
C ASP A 395 -3.73 0.13 -35.71
N PHE A 396 -4.62 -0.88 -35.68
CA PHE A 396 -4.79 -1.93 -36.71
C PHE A 396 -5.58 -3.17 -36.22
N ALA A 397 -6.61 -3.50 -37.00
CA ALA A 397 -7.09 -4.83 -37.43
C ALA A 397 -7.82 -5.79 -36.45
N SER A 398 -9.15 -5.81 -36.65
CA SER A 398 -10.03 -6.97 -36.92
C SER A 398 -9.56 -8.43 -36.74
N ASP A 399 -10.47 -9.21 -36.16
CA ASP A 399 -10.75 -10.65 -36.38
C ASP A 399 -9.62 -11.67 -36.24
N VAL A 400 -9.61 -12.38 -35.11
CA VAL A 400 -9.55 -13.86 -35.10
C VAL A 400 -10.11 -14.39 -33.78
N GLY A 401 -11.14 -15.22 -33.86
CA GLY A 401 -11.73 -15.92 -32.73
C GLY A 401 -10.81 -16.99 -32.16
N PHE A 402 -10.72 -17.04 -30.84
CA PHE A 402 -10.29 -18.21 -30.08
C PHE A 402 -11.18 -18.33 -28.83
N GLU A 403 -12.03 -19.36 -28.82
CA GLU A 403 -12.66 -19.85 -27.60
C GLU A 403 -11.56 -20.29 -26.61
N SER A 404 -11.44 -19.62 -25.47
CA SER A 404 -10.63 -20.13 -24.37
C SER A 404 -11.54 -20.74 -23.30
N LYS A 405 -11.43 -22.06 -23.16
CA LYS A 405 -12.00 -22.83 -22.06
C LYS A 405 -11.37 -22.32 -20.76
N SER A 406 -12.21 -21.87 -19.83
CA SER A 406 -11.84 -21.52 -18.48
C SER A 406 -11.22 -22.72 -17.75
N ALA A 407 -9.91 -22.68 -17.51
CA ALA A 407 -9.27 -23.54 -16.53
C ALA A 407 -9.36 -22.84 -15.16
N MET A 408 -10.18 -23.39 -14.28
CA MET A 408 -10.21 -23.02 -12.87
C MET A 408 -8.84 -23.35 -12.25
N ILE A 409 -8.10 -22.33 -11.83
CA ILE A 409 -6.92 -22.50 -10.98
C ILE A 409 -7.42 -22.32 -9.55
N GLU A 410 -7.64 -23.44 -8.85
CA GLU A 410 -7.81 -23.44 -7.40
C GLU A 410 -6.47 -23.02 -6.75
N ASN A 411 -6.49 -21.86 -6.10
CA ASN A 411 -5.34 -21.28 -5.43
C ASN A 411 -5.23 -21.90 -4.02
N GLN A 412 -4.56 -23.04 -3.90
CA GLN A 412 -4.29 -23.65 -2.58
C GLN A 412 -3.04 -23.02 -1.94
N ASN A 413 -3.21 -21.87 -1.26
CA ASN A 413 -2.34 -21.42 -0.16
C ASN A 413 -2.86 -20.10 0.45
N SER A 414 -4.04 -20.15 1.06
CA SER A 414 -4.45 -19.17 2.06
C SER A 414 -4.32 -19.76 3.45
N ASN A 415 -4.20 -18.89 4.46
CA ASN A 415 -4.58 -19.27 5.81
C ASN A 415 -6.00 -19.85 5.74
N PHE A 416 -6.16 -21.12 6.15
CA PHE A 416 -7.38 -21.94 6.04
C PHE A 416 -8.69 -21.32 6.59
N LYS A 417 -8.69 -20.08 7.11
CA LYS A 417 -9.87 -19.33 7.53
C LYS A 417 -10.27 -18.18 6.59
N ASP A 418 -9.34 -17.52 5.88
CA ASP A 418 -9.66 -16.34 5.07
C ASP A 418 -10.29 -16.69 3.71
N ASP A 419 -9.92 -17.84 3.12
CA ASP A 419 -10.56 -18.35 1.90
C ASP A 419 -11.97 -18.92 2.14
N GLN A 420 -12.43 -19.00 3.38
CA GLN A 420 -13.82 -19.38 3.70
C GLN A 420 -14.75 -18.17 3.81
N CYS A 421 -14.20 -16.95 3.84
CA CYS A 421 -14.98 -15.73 3.95
C CYS A 421 -15.83 -15.55 2.66
N TRP A 422 -17.13 -15.28 2.79
CA TRP A 422 -18.06 -15.13 1.65
C TRP A 422 -17.58 -14.12 0.60
N GLN A 423 -17.00 -13.00 1.03
CA GLN A 423 -16.46 -11.99 0.12
C GLN A 423 -15.33 -12.49 -0.79
N ASN A 424 -14.63 -13.56 -0.42
CA ASN A 424 -13.51 -14.13 -1.19
C ASN A 424 -13.95 -15.26 -2.13
N GLN A 425 -15.19 -15.74 -2.03
CA GLN A 425 -15.71 -16.77 -2.92
C GLN A 425 -15.84 -16.27 -4.37
N PRO A 426 -15.77 -17.13 -5.40
CA PRO A 426 -16.10 -16.71 -6.76
C PRO A 426 -17.54 -16.20 -6.88
N VAL A 427 -17.79 -15.28 -7.81
CA VAL A 427 -19.16 -14.86 -8.15
C VAL A 427 -19.84 -15.99 -8.92
N ALA A 428 -21.09 -16.31 -8.60
CA ALA A 428 -21.86 -17.27 -9.39
C ALA A 428 -22.08 -16.73 -10.81
N SER A 429 -21.82 -17.55 -11.83
CA SER A 429 -21.83 -17.17 -13.25
C SER A 429 -23.13 -16.49 -13.72
N GLN A 430 -24.25 -16.75 -13.05
CA GLN A 430 -25.55 -16.11 -13.34
C GLN A 430 -25.60 -14.60 -13.05
N TYR A 431 -24.62 -14.04 -12.33
CA TYR A 431 -24.51 -12.60 -12.05
C TYR A 431 -23.44 -11.91 -12.90
N ASP A 432 -22.65 -12.68 -13.66
CA ASP A 432 -21.67 -12.16 -14.60
C ASP A 432 -22.39 -11.47 -15.78
N GLY A 433 -21.99 -10.24 -16.12
CA GLY A 433 -22.69 -9.37 -17.08
C GLY A 433 -23.96 -8.66 -16.55
N ILE A 434 -24.41 -8.92 -15.33
CA ILE A 434 -25.49 -8.15 -14.66
C ILE A 434 -24.88 -7.09 -13.73
N LEU A 435 -23.88 -7.46 -12.93
CA LEU A 435 -23.25 -6.57 -11.95
C LEU A 435 -21.96 -5.91 -12.45
N HIS A 436 -21.34 -6.52 -13.47
CA HIS A 436 -20.08 -6.07 -14.07
C HIS A 436 -20.31 -5.58 -15.49
N PHE A 437 -19.99 -4.31 -15.74
CA PHE A 437 -20.18 -3.69 -17.06
C PHE A 437 -18.90 -3.73 -17.90
N ALA A 438 -19.05 -3.83 -19.23
CA ALA A 438 -17.93 -3.98 -20.18
C ALA A 438 -16.84 -2.88 -20.11
N GLY A 439 -17.14 -1.71 -19.53
CA GLY A 439 -16.17 -0.62 -19.33
C GLY A 439 -15.35 -0.71 -18.04
N GLU A 440 -15.71 -1.58 -17.10
CA GLU A 440 -15.14 -1.63 -15.75
C GLU A 440 -13.90 -2.53 -15.70
N ARG A 441 -12.82 -2.09 -16.36
CA ARG A 441 -11.62 -2.92 -16.59
C ARG A 441 -10.81 -3.24 -15.33
N ARG A 442 -10.98 -2.44 -14.26
CA ARG A 442 -10.20 -2.53 -13.00
C ARG A 442 -10.99 -3.16 -11.85
N LEU A 443 -12.25 -3.52 -12.07
CA LEU A 443 -13.11 -4.20 -11.12
C LEU A 443 -13.34 -5.65 -11.59
N LYS A 444 -13.23 -6.60 -10.66
CA LYS A 444 -13.58 -8.00 -10.89
C LYS A 444 -14.40 -8.51 -9.71
N ASN A 445 -15.09 -9.64 -9.91
CA ASN A 445 -15.83 -10.32 -8.86
C ASN A 445 -16.79 -9.39 -8.08
N ILE A 446 -17.52 -8.53 -8.81
CA ILE A 446 -18.45 -7.58 -8.20
C ILE A 446 -19.62 -8.36 -7.58
N LYS A 447 -19.86 -8.11 -6.28
CA LYS A 447 -20.92 -8.73 -5.48
C LYS A 447 -21.76 -7.68 -4.78
N GLN A 448 -23.05 -7.95 -4.63
CA GLN A 448 -23.98 -7.10 -3.89
C GLN A 448 -24.02 -7.49 -2.41
N LEU A 449 -24.05 -6.50 -1.52
CA LEU A 449 -24.02 -6.65 -0.07
C LEU A 449 -25.36 -6.30 0.61
N THR A 450 -26.21 -5.50 -0.03
CA THR A 450 -27.48 -5.04 0.54
C THR A 450 -28.62 -5.21 -0.46
N PHE A 451 -29.84 -5.46 0.03
CA PHE A 451 -30.99 -5.87 -0.80
C PHE A 451 -32.28 -5.12 -0.46
N GLY A 452 -32.16 -3.81 -0.25
CA GLY A 452 -33.30 -2.93 0.04
C GLY A 452 -32.90 -1.68 0.82
N GLY A 453 -33.85 -0.75 0.98
CA GLY A 453 -33.57 0.56 1.56
C GLY A 453 -32.59 1.39 0.71
N GLN A 454 -31.96 2.37 1.35
CA GLN A 454 -30.91 3.22 0.79
C GLN A 454 -29.64 2.98 1.57
N ASN A 455 -28.53 2.70 0.89
CA ASN A 455 -27.28 2.30 1.51
C ASN A 455 -26.11 3.09 0.90
N ALA A 456 -25.22 3.54 1.76
CA ALA A 456 -24.07 4.37 1.42
C ALA A 456 -22.91 4.14 2.40
N GLU A 457 -21.76 4.74 2.10
CA GLU A 457 -20.64 4.90 3.05
C GLU A 457 -20.21 3.59 3.74
N GLY A 458 -19.67 2.65 2.95
CA GLY A 458 -19.07 1.43 3.49
C GLY A 458 -17.62 1.64 3.90
N TYR A 459 -17.24 1.31 5.14
CA TYR A 459 -15.86 1.44 5.61
C TYR A 459 -15.34 0.14 6.24
N PHE A 460 -14.18 -0.31 5.77
CA PHE A 460 -13.57 -1.58 6.18
C PHE A 460 -13.01 -1.54 7.60
N SER A 461 -13.12 -2.67 8.29
CA SER A 461 -12.25 -2.97 9.44
C SER A 461 -10.82 -3.23 8.95
N ARG A 462 -9.84 -3.05 9.84
CA ARG A 462 -8.41 -3.24 9.51
C ARG A 462 -8.07 -4.64 8.99
N ASP A 463 -8.80 -5.65 9.45
CA ASP A 463 -8.69 -7.05 9.02
C ASP A 463 -9.52 -7.37 7.76
N ASN A 464 -10.18 -6.38 7.17
CA ASN A 464 -11.03 -6.49 5.98
C ASN A 464 -12.24 -7.44 6.10
N ASN A 465 -12.57 -7.92 7.30
CA ASN A 465 -13.64 -8.90 7.50
C ASN A 465 -15.00 -8.27 7.84
N ARG A 466 -15.05 -6.97 8.12
CA ARG A 466 -16.28 -6.24 8.44
C ARG A 466 -16.36 -4.91 7.69
N LEU A 467 -17.58 -4.46 7.46
CA LEU A 467 -17.89 -3.10 7.02
C LEU A 467 -18.79 -2.43 8.03
N THR A 468 -18.56 -1.17 8.36
CA THR A 468 -19.65 -0.30 8.82
C THR A 468 -20.28 0.38 7.62
N ILE A 469 -21.60 0.58 7.66
CA ILE A 469 -22.38 1.16 6.57
C ILE A 469 -23.38 2.18 7.11
N GLN A 470 -23.72 3.16 6.29
CA GLN A 470 -24.86 4.04 6.51
C GLN A 470 -26.07 3.51 5.73
N ALA A 471 -27.22 3.37 6.40
CA ALA A 471 -28.44 2.92 5.75
C ALA A 471 -29.74 3.51 6.33
N THR A 472 -30.74 3.69 5.47
CA THR A 472 -32.09 4.18 5.82
C THR A 472 -33.18 3.49 4.99
N GLY A 473 -34.42 3.51 5.48
CA GLY A 473 -35.59 3.01 4.77
C GLY A 473 -36.60 2.39 5.72
N LYS A 474 -37.82 2.92 5.79
CA LYS A 474 -38.83 2.50 6.78
C LYS A 474 -39.18 1.01 6.71
N SER A 475 -39.24 0.44 5.51
CA SER A 475 -39.59 -0.98 5.31
C SER A 475 -38.47 -1.93 5.75
N MET A 476 -37.22 -1.63 5.42
CA MET A 476 -36.08 -2.50 5.69
C MET A 476 -35.46 -2.22 7.08
N TYR A 477 -35.26 -0.96 7.40
CA TYR A 477 -34.49 -0.49 8.56
C TYR A 477 -35.35 0.15 9.66
N GLY A 478 -36.66 0.31 9.44
CA GLY A 478 -37.60 0.78 10.46
C GLY A 478 -37.56 2.29 10.74
N THR A 479 -36.80 3.07 9.97
CA THR A 479 -36.67 4.53 10.13
C THR A 479 -36.39 5.21 8.78
N GLY A 480 -36.81 6.47 8.65
CA GLY A 480 -36.61 7.30 7.47
C GLY A 480 -35.30 8.09 7.44
N CYS A 481 -34.53 8.11 8.53
CA CYS A 481 -33.20 8.73 8.59
C CYS A 481 -32.09 7.70 8.72
N ASP A 482 -30.90 8.12 8.30
CA ASP A 482 -29.71 7.28 8.27
C ASP A 482 -29.34 6.74 9.65
N GLN A 483 -28.99 5.46 9.69
CA GLN A 483 -28.48 4.73 10.83
C GLN A 483 -27.20 3.99 10.44
N ILE A 484 -26.38 3.66 11.44
CA ILE A 484 -25.14 2.90 11.23
C ILE A 484 -25.36 1.42 11.53
N TYR A 485 -24.94 0.59 10.58
CA TYR A 485 -24.95 -0.86 10.67
C TYR A 485 -23.56 -1.43 10.42
N GLN A 486 -23.37 -2.69 10.79
CA GLN A 486 -22.18 -3.48 10.52
C GLN A 486 -22.55 -4.72 9.69
N ILE A 487 -21.77 -5.00 8.66
CA ILE A 487 -21.84 -6.21 7.84
C ILE A 487 -20.63 -7.08 8.15
N ASP A 488 -20.86 -8.37 8.36
CA ASP A 488 -19.83 -9.41 8.42
C ASP A 488 -19.59 -9.93 7.00
N LEU A 489 -18.43 -9.60 6.43
CA LEU A 489 -18.10 -9.94 5.04
C LEU A 489 -17.81 -11.43 4.83
N CYS A 490 -17.71 -12.21 5.92
CA CYS A 490 -17.54 -13.64 5.85
C CYS A 490 -18.86 -14.41 5.79
N LYS A 491 -19.99 -13.73 5.96
CA LYS A 491 -21.32 -14.33 5.87
C LYS A 491 -22.03 -13.91 4.58
N ASP A 492 -22.89 -14.80 4.11
CA ASP A 492 -23.72 -14.58 2.93
C ASP A 492 -24.76 -13.47 3.21
N PRO A 493 -24.65 -12.28 2.59
CA PRO A 493 -25.51 -11.13 2.89
C PRO A 493 -26.96 -11.36 2.47
N THR A 494 -27.25 -12.40 1.67
CA THR A 494 -28.63 -12.79 1.36
C THR A 494 -29.31 -13.53 2.52
N LYS A 495 -28.53 -14.03 3.49
CA LYS A 495 -28.99 -14.81 4.64
C LYS A 495 -28.76 -14.10 5.98
N THR A 496 -27.97 -13.03 5.99
CA THR A 496 -27.68 -12.24 7.18
C THR A 496 -28.00 -10.77 6.96
N LEU A 497 -28.81 -10.21 7.86
CA LEU A 497 -29.09 -8.78 7.86
C LEU A 497 -27.93 -7.98 8.49
N PRO A 498 -27.69 -6.73 8.05
CA PRO A 498 -26.76 -5.83 8.72
C PRO A 498 -27.11 -5.63 10.19
N HIS A 499 -26.13 -5.72 11.08
CA HIS A 499 -26.29 -5.52 12.52
C HIS A 499 -26.27 -4.03 12.86
N LYS A 500 -27.37 -3.49 13.42
CA LYS A 500 -27.42 -2.08 13.79
C LYS A 500 -26.50 -1.80 14.99
N ILE A 501 -25.57 -0.86 14.84
CA ILE A 501 -24.66 -0.44 15.93
C ILE A 501 -24.94 0.99 16.42
N SER A 502 -25.93 1.65 15.81
CA SER A 502 -26.46 2.94 16.24
C SER A 502 -27.71 2.77 17.11
N THR A 503 -28.10 3.82 17.82
CA THR A 503 -29.20 3.79 18.80
C THR A 503 -30.58 3.52 18.17
N GLY A 504 -30.75 3.74 16.87
CA GLY A 504 -32.06 3.75 16.21
C GLY A 504 -32.80 5.08 16.35
N LEU A 505 -32.20 6.09 16.98
CA LEU A 505 -32.81 7.40 17.23
C LEU A 505 -31.98 8.51 16.58
N GLY A 506 -32.63 9.58 16.15
CA GLY A 506 -31.97 10.67 15.42
C GLY A 506 -31.39 10.20 14.08
N ALA A 507 -30.68 11.07 13.40
CA ALA A 507 -29.89 10.70 12.23
C ALA A 507 -28.46 10.34 12.66
N CYS A 508 -27.85 9.39 11.98
CA CYS A 508 -26.44 9.00 12.16
C CYS A 508 -25.70 9.01 10.83
N THR A 509 -24.42 9.34 10.83
CA THR A 509 -23.59 9.40 9.60
C THR A 509 -22.11 9.11 9.86
N CYS A 510 -21.37 8.86 8.78
CA CYS A 510 -19.90 8.79 8.73
C CYS A 510 -19.28 7.96 9.85
N SER A 511 -19.48 6.64 9.76
CA SER A 511 -18.93 5.69 10.73
C SER A 511 -17.52 5.23 10.37
N PHE A 512 -16.69 4.91 11.36
CA PHE A 512 -15.36 4.33 11.10
C PHE A 512 -14.98 3.34 12.19
N ILE A 513 -14.41 2.19 11.82
CA ILE A 513 -14.00 1.15 12.76
C ILE A 513 -12.61 1.48 13.31
N TYR A 514 -12.44 1.35 14.62
CA TYR A 514 -11.14 1.55 15.27
C TYR A 514 -10.14 0.45 14.87
N PRO A 515 -8.82 0.75 14.92
CA PRO A 515 -7.78 -0.24 14.60
C PRO A 515 -7.83 -1.53 15.43
N ASP A 516 -8.41 -1.48 16.63
CA ASP A 516 -8.59 -2.65 17.51
C ASP A 516 -9.71 -3.60 17.03
N GLY A 517 -10.56 -3.15 16.09
CA GLY A 517 -11.70 -3.90 15.57
C GLY A 517 -12.82 -4.15 16.58
N LYS A 518 -12.83 -3.49 17.74
CA LYS A 518 -13.80 -3.67 18.83
C LYS A 518 -14.72 -2.48 19.03
N GLN A 519 -14.34 -1.34 18.46
CA GLN A 519 -15.05 -0.08 18.62
C GLN A 519 -15.22 0.61 17.26
N SER A 520 -16.22 1.47 17.17
CA SER A 520 -16.47 2.32 16.01
C SER A 520 -16.83 3.72 16.47
N LEU A 521 -16.45 4.72 15.69
CA LEU A 521 -17.05 6.05 15.82
C LEU A 521 -18.19 6.21 14.82
N TYR A 522 -19.13 7.10 15.14
CA TYR A 522 -20.07 7.70 14.18
C TYR A 522 -20.56 9.05 14.70
N ALA A 523 -21.07 9.90 13.82
CA ALA A 523 -21.76 11.12 14.20
C ALA A 523 -23.26 10.88 14.34
N ALA A 524 -23.92 11.47 15.35
CA ALA A 524 -25.37 11.34 15.51
C ALA A 524 -26.06 12.52 16.19
N THR A 525 -27.37 12.64 15.97
CA THR A 525 -28.23 13.68 16.54
C THR A 525 -29.10 13.21 17.72
N PHE A 526 -28.97 11.95 18.15
CA PHE A 526 -29.86 11.34 19.15
C PHE A 526 -29.91 12.08 20.49
N LYS A 527 -28.87 12.85 20.84
CA LYS A 527 -28.81 13.62 22.10
C LYS A 527 -29.85 14.73 22.16
N ALA A 528 -30.25 15.28 21.01
CA ALA A 528 -31.30 16.28 20.91
C ALA A 528 -32.72 15.69 20.90
N VAL A 529 -32.84 14.35 20.78
CA VAL A 529 -34.13 13.67 20.68
C VAL A 529 -34.84 13.68 22.03
N LYS A 530 -36.12 14.07 22.00
CA LYS A 530 -37.02 14.01 23.15
C LYS A 530 -37.88 12.75 23.04
N ILE A 531 -37.69 11.80 23.96
CA ILE A 531 -38.43 10.53 23.99
C ILE A 531 -39.66 10.68 24.89
N GLY A 532 -40.84 10.32 24.37
CA GLY A 532 -42.10 10.20 25.10
C GLY A 532 -42.79 8.86 24.85
N GLY A 533 -43.93 8.63 25.50
CA GLY A 533 -44.61 7.31 25.52
C GLY A 533 -45.07 6.75 24.16
N SER A 534 -45.08 7.56 23.10
CA SER A 534 -45.47 7.17 21.73
C SER A 534 -44.41 7.51 20.67
N THR A 535 -43.19 7.86 21.07
CA THR A 535 -42.14 8.26 20.12
C THR A 535 -41.65 7.05 19.33
N THR A 536 -41.90 7.05 18.01
CA THR A 536 -41.34 6.08 17.08
C THR A 536 -39.94 6.50 16.64
N ALA A 537 -39.10 5.56 16.19
CA ALA A 537 -37.76 5.86 15.66
C ALA A 537 -37.82 6.92 14.54
N ASP A 538 -38.78 6.78 13.62
CA ASP A 538 -38.99 7.71 12.51
C ASP A 538 -39.36 9.13 12.97
N ALA A 539 -40.13 9.26 14.05
CA ALA A 539 -40.47 10.56 14.64
C ALA A 539 -39.28 11.27 15.30
N THR A 540 -38.14 10.57 15.47
CA THR A 540 -36.90 11.16 16.00
C THR A 540 -35.97 11.68 14.91
N CYS A 541 -36.28 11.43 13.64
CA CYS A 541 -35.48 11.93 12.53
C CYS A 541 -35.51 13.46 12.50
N PRO A 542 -34.35 14.12 12.32
CA PRO A 542 -34.31 15.58 12.22
C PRO A 542 -35.05 16.04 10.96
N MET A 543 -35.83 17.12 11.10
CA MET A 543 -36.60 17.71 10.00
C MET A 543 -35.65 18.41 9.03
N LYS A 544 -35.66 17.98 7.76
CA LYS A 544 -34.90 18.62 6.68
C LYS A 544 -35.45 20.02 6.39
N LYS A 545 -34.59 20.98 6.13
CA LYS A 545 -34.97 22.38 5.84
C LYS A 545 -35.70 22.50 4.50
N CYS A 546 -35.19 21.84 3.47
CA CYS A 546 -35.79 21.82 2.13
C CYS A 546 -36.73 20.61 1.96
N SER A 547 -37.70 20.48 2.88
CA SER A 547 -38.78 19.49 2.81
C SER A 547 -40.12 20.20 2.82
N ASP A 548 -41.09 19.71 2.05
CA ASP A 548 -42.47 20.21 2.05
C ASP A 548 -43.14 20.09 3.42
N GLU A 549 -42.64 19.19 4.28
CA GLU A 549 -43.09 19.02 5.67
C GLU A 549 -42.60 20.13 6.60
N ASN A 550 -41.59 20.91 6.19
CA ASN A 550 -41.08 22.03 6.98
C ASN A 550 -41.96 23.28 6.73
N PRO A 551 -42.77 23.73 7.71
CA PRO A 551 -43.66 24.88 7.52
C PRO A 551 -42.89 26.18 7.22
N ALA A 552 -41.62 26.27 7.64
CA ALA A 552 -40.78 27.44 7.37
C ALA A 552 -40.46 27.60 5.87
N LEU A 553 -40.49 26.52 5.08
CA LEU A 553 -40.12 26.54 3.67
C LEU A 553 -41.02 27.46 2.83
N ASN A 554 -42.31 27.56 3.17
CA ASN A 554 -43.26 28.42 2.44
C ASN A 554 -43.38 29.82 3.06
N SER A 555 -43.05 29.98 4.33
CA SER A 555 -43.18 31.28 5.04
C SER A 555 -41.93 32.15 4.96
N ASP A 556 -40.76 31.57 4.71
CA ASP A 556 -39.48 32.28 4.59
C ASP A 556 -39.07 32.37 3.12
N PRO A 557 -39.18 33.56 2.47
CA PRO A 557 -38.84 33.72 1.06
C PRO A 557 -37.39 33.39 0.73
N ILE A 558 -36.45 33.61 1.65
CA ILE A 558 -35.03 33.34 1.42
C ILE A 558 -34.80 31.83 1.42
N LEU A 559 -35.32 31.12 2.43
CA LEU A 559 -35.23 29.66 2.48
C LEU A 559 -35.91 29.03 1.26
N ASN A 560 -37.10 29.51 0.89
CA ASN A 560 -37.83 29.03 -0.28
C ASN A 560 -36.99 29.18 -1.56
N GLN A 561 -36.38 30.36 -1.76
CA GLN A 561 -35.53 30.62 -2.91
C GLN A 561 -34.32 29.68 -2.93
N LEU A 562 -33.62 29.50 -1.80
CA LEU A 562 -32.46 28.61 -1.70
C LEU A 562 -32.83 27.16 -2.05
N CYS A 563 -33.91 26.63 -1.46
CA CYS A 563 -34.36 25.26 -1.69
C CYS A 563 -34.86 25.01 -3.12
N ASN A 564 -35.38 26.04 -3.81
CA ASN A 564 -35.87 25.91 -5.19
C ASN A 564 -34.79 26.11 -6.26
N THR A 565 -33.65 26.70 -5.91
CA THR A 565 -32.58 27.03 -6.88
C THR A 565 -31.34 26.15 -6.74
N SER A 566 -31.27 25.31 -5.70
CA SER A 566 -30.08 24.54 -5.36
C SER A 566 -30.41 23.16 -4.83
N TYR A 567 -29.59 22.18 -5.20
CA TYR A 567 -29.48 20.96 -4.41
C TYR A 567 -28.74 21.29 -3.11
N THR A 568 -29.37 21.05 -1.97
CA THR A 568 -28.83 21.40 -0.65
C THR A 568 -28.73 20.19 0.25
N TRP A 569 -27.79 20.26 1.19
CA TRP A 569 -27.61 19.27 2.24
C TRP A 569 -27.72 19.94 3.61
N ASP A 570 -28.55 19.36 4.48
CA ASP A 570 -28.66 19.74 5.88
C ASP A 570 -27.40 19.33 6.68
N ILE A 571 -26.77 20.31 7.32
CA ILE A 571 -25.72 20.12 8.32
C ILE A 571 -26.35 20.24 9.72
N PHE A 572 -27.06 19.20 10.15
CA PHE A 572 -27.83 19.26 11.40
C PHE A 572 -26.93 19.68 12.59
N PRO A 573 -27.25 20.78 13.29
CA PRO A 573 -26.38 21.36 14.33
C PRO A 573 -26.37 20.55 15.63
N ASP A 574 -27.09 19.41 15.66
CA ASP A 574 -27.13 18.48 16.78
C ASP A 574 -26.18 17.29 16.59
N TYR A 575 -25.46 17.24 15.47
CA TYR A 575 -24.46 16.20 15.23
C TYR A 575 -23.28 16.35 16.17
N ASP A 576 -23.05 15.30 16.95
CA ASP A 576 -21.84 15.08 17.73
C ASP A 576 -21.24 13.72 17.36
N ILE A 577 -19.94 13.54 17.58
CA ILE A 577 -19.23 12.28 17.33
C ILE A 577 -19.21 11.44 18.61
N TYR A 578 -19.58 10.18 18.48
CA TYR A 578 -19.66 9.21 19.58
C TYR A 578 -18.80 7.99 19.28
N LEU A 579 -18.28 7.38 20.34
CA LEU A 579 -17.61 6.08 20.32
C LEU A 579 -18.58 5.01 20.81
N VAL A 580 -18.70 3.94 20.05
CA VAL A 580 -19.51 2.76 20.39
C VAL A 580 -18.68 1.50 20.39
N ASN A 581 -19.06 0.54 21.24
CA ASN A 581 -18.49 -0.81 21.18
C ASN A 581 -19.16 -1.66 20.10
N GLU A 582 -18.69 -2.89 19.91
CA GLU A 582 -19.23 -3.85 18.94
C GLU A 582 -20.73 -4.19 19.11
N TYR A 583 -21.31 -3.91 20.28
CA TYR A 583 -22.73 -4.12 20.58
C TYR A 583 -23.59 -2.86 20.35
N GLY A 584 -23.00 -1.77 19.88
CA GLY A 584 -23.69 -0.49 19.68
C GLY A 584 -23.95 0.30 20.97
N ILE A 585 -23.29 -0.05 22.07
CA ILE A 585 -23.36 0.72 23.32
C ILE A 585 -22.41 1.91 23.20
N ILE A 586 -22.95 3.11 23.42
CA ILE A 586 -22.17 4.35 23.50
C ILE A 586 -21.28 4.30 24.73
N THR A 587 -19.97 4.35 24.51
CA THR A 587 -18.95 4.31 25.56
C THR A 587 -18.40 5.71 25.86
N GLN A 588 -18.40 6.60 24.86
CA GLN A 588 -17.90 7.96 25.01
C GLN A 588 -18.54 8.91 24.00
N GLN A 589 -18.75 10.17 24.41
CA GLN A 589 -19.00 11.30 23.52
C GLN A 589 -17.66 12.01 23.25
N LEU A 590 -17.22 12.09 21.99
CA LEU A 590 -15.92 12.62 21.60
C LEU A 590 -15.97 14.14 21.36
N THR A 591 -17.09 14.65 20.87
CA THR A 591 -17.33 16.09 20.67
C THR A 591 -18.57 16.54 21.41
N ASN A 592 -18.64 17.82 21.78
CA ASN A 592 -19.79 18.42 22.44
C ASN A 592 -19.94 19.91 22.10
N SER A 593 -19.36 20.33 20.98
CA SER A 593 -19.32 21.74 20.60
C SER A 593 -20.63 22.13 19.91
N PRO A 594 -21.14 23.36 20.10
CA PRO A 594 -22.35 23.79 19.39
C PRO A 594 -22.13 23.76 17.88
N GLY A 595 -23.09 23.17 17.16
CA GLY A 595 -23.07 23.10 15.70
C GLY A 595 -22.82 21.68 15.20
N TYR A 596 -22.39 21.58 13.96
CA TYR A 596 -22.19 20.30 13.28
C TYR A 596 -20.78 19.77 13.59
N ASP A 597 -20.68 18.60 14.22
CA ASP A 597 -19.46 17.79 14.34
C ASP A 597 -19.71 16.40 13.71
N ALA A 598 -19.19 16.15 12.51
CA ALA A 598 -19.38 14.87 11.82
C ALA A 598 -18.23 14.53 10.84
N GLU A 599 -18.47 13.59 9.92
CA GLU A 599 -17.49 13.17 8.90
C GLU A 599 -16.16 12.69 9.50
N GLY A 600 -16.24 12.02 10.64
CA GLY A 600 -15.10 11.51 11.38
C GLY A 600 -14.42 10.33 10.68
N VAL A 601 -13.09 10.37 10.58
CA VAL A 601 -12.24 9.28 10.08
C VAL A 601 -11.03 9.06 10.98
N ILE A 602 -10.49 7.85 11.01
CA ILE A 602 -9.34 7.48 11.84
C ILE A 602 -8.09 7.35 10.97
N SER A 603 -6.95 7.83 11.47
CA SER A 603 -5.66 7.65 10.78
C SER A 603 -5.23 6.17 10.74
N PRO A 604 -4.58 5.70 9.66
CA PRO A 604 -4.10 4.32 9.55
C PRO A 604 -3.20 3.85 10.71
N ASP A 605 -2.40 4.76 11.28
CA ASP A 605 -1.57 4.48 12.45
C ASP A 605 -2.35 4.37 13.76
N GLY A 606 -3.63 4.73 13.77
CA GLY A 606 -4.50 4.64 14.94
C GLY A 606 -4.19 5.68 16.01
N THR A 607 -3.74 6.88 15.64
CA THR A 607 -3.39 7.92 16.62
C THR A 607 -4.30 9.14 16.57
N MET A 608 -4.95 9.40 15.44
CA MET A 608 -5.70 10.62 15.18
C MET A 608 -7.11 10.35 14.63
N ILE A 609 -8.01 11.29 14.91
CA ILE A 609 -9.32 11.41 14.27
C ILE A 609 -9.35 12.75 13.53
N ALA A 610 -9.65 12.73 12.24
CA ALA A 610 -10.00 13.94 11.48
C ALA A 610 -11.52 14.02 11.35
N PHE A 611 -12.09 15.21 11.46
CA PHE A 611 -13.54 15.42 11.39
C PHE A 611 -13.88 16.83 10.92
N THR A 612 -15.09 17.01 10.39
CA THR A 612 -15.61 18.30 9.95
C THR A 612 -16.38 18.95 11.09
N SER A 613 -16.11 20.23 11.36
CA SER A 613 -16.76 20.99 12.41
C SER A 613 -17.16 22.39 11.99
N MET A 614 -18.33 22.84 12.45
CA MET A 614 -18.82 24.21 12.27
C MET A 614 -18.56 25.13 13.48
N ARG A 615 -17.72 24.72 14.43
CA ARG A 615 -17.55 25.41 15.73
C ARG A 615 -17.05 26.86 15.65
N ASN A 616 -16.44 27.26 14.53
CA ASN A 616 -15.96 28.63 14.30
C ASN A 616 -16.91 29.45 13.41
N GLY A 617 -18.05 28.88 13.00
CA GLY A 617 -19.02 29.50 12.11
C GLY A 617 -18.88 29.16 10.62
N ASP A 618 -17.87 28.36 10.25
CA ASP A 618 -17.68 27.80 8.90
C ASP A 618 -17.36 26.30 8.99
N LEU A 619 -17.52 25.52 7.91
CA LEU A 619 -17.18 24.08 7.95
C LEU A 619 -15.71 23.88 7.65
N ASP A 620 -14.95 23.59 8.70
CA ASP A 620 -13.53 23.33 8.63
C ASP A 620 -13.18 21.92 9.12
N ILE A 621 -12.01 21.44 8.72
CA ILE A 621 -11.45 20.17 9.19
C ILE A 621 -10.68 20.40 10.48
N TYR A 622 -10.92 19.54 11.45
CA TYR A 622 -10.24 19.47 12.74
C TYR A 622 -9.61 18.09 12.92
N ILE A 623 -8.53 18.04 13.69
CA ILE A 623 -7.94 16.78 14.16
C ILE A 623 -7.96 16.75 15.69
N MET A 624 -8.20 15.57 16.25
CA MET A 624 -8.05 15.25 17.66
C MET A 624 -7.35 13.89 17.84
N ASP A 625 -6.94 13.54 19.06
CA ASP A 625 -6.49 12.19 19.35
C ASP A 625 -7.68 11.20 19.45
N LEU A 626 -7.37 9.90 19.48
CA LEU A 626 -8.39 8.84 19.59
C LEU A 626 -9.28 8.93 20.85
N GLN A 627 -8.86 9.67 21.88
CA GLN A 627 -9.64 9.86 23.11
C GLN A 627 -10.50 11.13 23.06
N GLY A 628 -10.51 11.85 21.94
CA GLY A 628 -11.28 13.08 21.76
C GLY A 628 -10.61 14.33 22.37
N LYS A 629 -9.33 14.25 22.73
CA LYS A 629 -8.57 15.38 23.29
C LYS A 629 -7.68 16.01 22.22
N ASN A 630 -7.01 17.12 22.59
CA ASN A 630 -6.04 17.81 21.73
C ASN A 630 -6.63 18.26 20.38
N VAL A 631 -7.87 18.72 20.40
CA VAL A 631 -8.56 19.21 19.20
C VAL A 631 -7.84 20.43 18.63
N ARG A 632 -7.54 20.42 17.34
CA ARG A 632 -6.91 21.52 16.61
C ARG A 632 -7.51 21.68 15.21
N GLN A 633 -7.64 22.93 14.78
CA GLN A 633 -8.11 23.30 13.45
C GLN A 633 -7.01 23.07 12.40
N ILE A 634 -7.38 22.52 11.24
CA ILE A 634 -6.46 22.18 10.13
C ILE A 634 -6.67 23.10 8.94
N THR A 635 -7.92 23.40 8.61
CA THR A 635 -8.30 24.31 7.54
C THR A 635 -8.93 25.56 8.13
N ASN A 636 -8.81 26.69 7.44
CA ASN A 636 -9.36 27.98 7.89
C ASN A 636 -9.69 28.91 6.71
N VAL A 637 -9.94 28.34 5.53
CA VAL A 637 -10.21 29.09 4.31
C VAL A 637 -11.71 29.05 4.07
N THR A 638 -12.32 30.22 3.86
CA THR A 638 -13.77 30.34 3.71
C THR A 638 -14.33 29.41 2.64
N GLY A 639 -15.38 28.67 3.01
CA GLY A 639 -16.00 27.65 2.18
C GLY A 639 -16.12 26.33 2.92
N TYR A 640 -16.87 25.39 2.34
CA TYR A 640 -17.02 24.08 2.97
C TYR A 640 -15.71 23.30 2.80
N ASP A 641 -15.17 22.77 3.89
CA ASP A 641 -14.11 21.75 3.92
C ASP A 641 -14.64 20.51 4.66
N GLY A 642 -14.64 19.35 4.01
CA GLY A 642 -15.14 18.13 4.65
C GLY A 642 -14.85 16.83 3.92
N GLY A 643 -15.33 15.72 4.49
CA GLY A 643 -15.16 14.35 3.98
C GLY A 643 -13.69 13.96 3.86
N ALA A 644 -12.90 14.28 4.89
CA ALA A 644 -11.46 14.06 4.87
C ALA A 644 -11.09 12.57 5.01
N PHE A 645 -9.99 12.16 4.40
CA PHE A 645 -9.37 10.83 4.57
C PHE A 645 -7.86 10.97 4.73
N PHE A 646 -7.27 10.19 5.63
CA PHE A 646 -5.83 10.16 5.83
C PHE A 646 -5.11 9.43 4.70
N SER A 647 -3.93 9.92 4.35
CA SER A 647 -2.96 9.17 3.55
C SER A 647 -2.52 7.89 4.29
N PRO A 648 -2.06 6.84 3.58
CA PRO A 648 -1.66 5.58 4.20
C PRO A 648 -0.56 5.73 5.27
N ASP A 649 0.29 6.73 5.13
CA ASP A 649 1.36 7.06 6.09
C ASP A 649 0.90 7.98 7.24
N SER A 650 -0.38 8.34 7.29
CA SER A 650 -1.00 9.22 8.30
C SER A 650 -0.47 10.65 8.33
N LYS A 651 0.28 11.11 7.31
CA LYS A 651 0.92 12.44 7.28
C LYS A 651 0.12 13.51 6.55
N ARG A 652 -0.84 13.13 5.72
CA ARG A 652 -1.65 14.05 4.91
C ARG A 652 -3.13 13.69 5.03
N LEU A 653 -3.98 14.67 4.74
CA LEU A 653 -5.38 14.48 4.47
C LEU A 653 -5.66 14.76 3.00
N ILE A 654 -6.60 14.03 2.41
CA ILE A 654 -7.35 14.46 1.23
C ILE A 654 -8.77 14.78 1.65
N PHE A 655 -9.35 15.84 1.11
CA PHE A 655 -10.71 16.27 1.45
C PHE A 655 -11.35 16.97 0.26
N ARG A 656 -12.68 17.08 0.31
CA ARG A 656 -13.45 17.86 -0.66
C ARG A 656 -13.69 19.26 -0.12
N ALA A 657 -13.66 20.23 -1.00
CA ALA A 657 -13.79 21.62 -0.60
C ALA A 657 -14.53 22.47 -1.64
N SER A 658 -15.29 23.46 -1.17
CA SER A 658 -15.79 24.56 -1.98
C SER A 658 -15.03 25.85 -1.66
N ARG A 659 -14.84 26.70 -2.67
CA ARG A 659 -14.13 27.98 -2.53
C ARG A 659 -14.99 29.09 -3.15
N PRO A 660 -16.07 29.54 -2.47
CA PRO A 660 -16.99 30.54 -3.01
C PRO A 660 -16.26 31.86 -3.26
N LYS A 661 -16.40 32.42 -4.46
CA LYS A 661 -15.74 33.69 -4.81
C LYS A 661 -16.41 34.89 -4.14
N PRO A 662 -15.66 35.97 -3.85
CA PRO A 662 -16.25 37.21 -3.37
C PRO A 662 -17.39 37.70 -4.26
N GLY A 663 -18.50 38.14 -3.65
CA GLY A 663 -19.70 38.56 -4.36
C GLY A 663 -20.87 37.60 -4.14
N PRO A 664 -21.70 37.33 -5.18
CA PRO A 664 -22.93 36.54 -5.03
C PRO A 664 -22.73 35.12 -4.50
N GLU A 665 -21.64 34.44 -4.89
CA GLU A 665 -21.33 33.08 -4.43
C GLU A 665 -21.09 33.04 -2.92
N LEU A 666 -20.22 33.92 -2.40
CA LEU A 666 -19.95 34.03 -0.97
C LEU A 666 -21.19 34.43 -0.16
N VAL A 667 -22.00 35.37 -0.67
CA VAL A 667 -23.25 35.78 0.00
C VAL A 667 -24.23 34.60 0.08
N LYS A 668 -24.39 33.85 -1.01
CA LYS A 668 -25.24 32.66 -1.03
C LYS A 668 -24.74 31.59 -0.06
N TYR A 669 -23.43 31.34 -0.04
CA TYR A 669 -22.81 30.40 0.91
C TYR A 669 -23.10 30.78 2.36
N GLN A 670 -22.88 32.04 2.74
CA GLN A 670 -23.17 32.55 4.08
C GLN A 670 -24.66 32.50 4.42
N GLN A 671 -25.56 32.67 3.44
CA GLN A 671 -27.00 32.50 3.64
C GLN A 671 -27.35 31.03 3.91
N LEU A 672 -26.80 30.09 3.15
CA LEU A 672 -27.01 28.65 3.36
C LEU A 672 -26.57 28.24 4.78
N LEU A 673 -25.41 28.68 5.26
CA LEU A 673 -24.93 28.37 6.61
C LEU A 673 -25.87 28.88 7.71
N LYS A 674 -26.53 30.04 7.54
CA LYS A 674 -27.53 30.53 8.51
C LYS A 674 -28.73 29.59 8.68
N TYR A 675 -29.03 28.80 7.64
CA TYR A 675 -30.08 27.79 7.69
C TYR A 675 -29.56 26.40 8.03
N ASN A 676 -28.27 26.25 8.33
CA ASN A 676 -27.59 24.95 8.46
C ASN A 676 -27.68 24.14 7.17
N LEU A 677 -27.41 24.78 6.04
CA LEU A 677 -27.38 24.18 4.71
C LEU A 677 -26.02 24.38 4.05
N VAL A 678 -25.68 23.47 3.15
CA VAL A 678 -24.59 23.64 2.16
C VAL A 678 -25.06 23.20 0.78
N GLU A 679 -24.38 23.67 -0.26
CA GLU A 679 -24.67 23.33 -1.67
C GLU A 679 -23.50 22.51 -2.25
N PRO A 680 -23.59 21.17 -2.30
CA PRO A 680 -22.48 20.30 -2.71
C PRO A 680 -22.40 20.09 -4.22
N ILE A 681 -22.44 21.17 -5.00
CA ILE A 681 -22.53 21.11 -6.47
C ILE A 681 -21.17 21.29 -7.15
N ALA A 682 -20.29 22.13 -6.60
CA ALA A 682 -18.93 22.36 -7.09
C ALA A 682 -17.95 22.15 -5.94
N MET A 683 -17.39 20.96 -5.85
CA MET A 683 -16.48 20.56 -4.78
C MET A 683 -15.24 19.93 -5.39
N GLU A 684 -14.10 20.57 -5.18
CA GLU A 684 -12.81 20.11 -5.66
C GLU A 684 -12.07 19.37 -4.55
N LEU A 685 -11.12 18.53 -4.93
CA LEU A 685 -10.31 17.77 -3.99
C LEU A 685 -9.03 18.54 -3.66
N PHE A 686 -8.70 18.55 -2.37
CA PHE A 686 -7.51 19.19 -1.84
C PHE A 686 -6.74 18.19 -1.00
N VAL A 687 -5.42 18.33 -1.00
CA VAL A 687 -4.53 17.66 -0.04
C VAL A 687 -3.90 18.68 0.89
N ILE A 688 -3.69 18.30 2.13
CA ILE A 688 -3.02 19.12 3.15
C ILE A 688 -2.22 18.22 4.09
N ASN A 689 -1.13 18.73 4.64
CA ASN A 689 -0.44 18.02 5.70
C ASN A 689 -1.30 18.00 6.97
N VAL A 690 -1.13 16.97 7.80
CA VAL A 690 -1.88 16.90 9.06
C VAL A 690 -1.57 18.06 9.99
N ASP A 691 -0.46 18.79 9.84
CA ASP A 691 -0.14 20.00 10.60
C ASP A 691 -0.81 21.28 10.06
N GLY A 692 -1.58 21.20 8.98
CA GLY A 692 -2.22 22.34 8.31
C GLY A 692 -1.36 23.03 7.24
N SER A 693 -0.13 22.57 7.02
CA SER A 693 0.75 23.13 5.99
C SER A 693 0.51 22.51 4.61
N ASN A 694 1.03 23.18 3.56
CA ASN A 694 1.08 22.68 2.19
C ASN A 694 -0.28 22.28 1.59
N MET A 695 -1.33 23.06 1.86
CA MET A 695 -2.62 22.88 1.19
C MET A 695 -2.46 23.04 -0.32
N LYS A 696 -2.93 22.06 -1.10
CA LYS A 696 -2.87 22.06 -2.56
C LYS A 696 -4.19 21.54 -3.13
N GLN A 697 -4.77 22.28 -4.08
CA GLN A 697 -5.87 21.79 -4.90
C GLN A 697 -5.36 20.74 -5.89
N ILE A 698 -6.06 19.62 -6.00
CA ILE A 698 -5.68 18.48 -6.82
C ILE A 698 -6.57 18.34 -8.05
N THR A 699 -7.86 18.66 -7.95
CA THR A 699 -8.79 18.61 -9.08
C THR A 699 -9.25 20.00 -9.48
N HIS A 700 -9.59 20.15 -10.75
CA HIS A 700 -10.24 21.31 -11.34
C HIS A 700 -11.45 20.83 -12.19
N LEU A 701 -12.07 19.76 -11.70
CA LEU A 701 -13.09 19.02 -12.41
C LEU A 701 -14.44 19.68 -12.15
N THR A 702 -14.89 20.50 -13.12
CA THR A 702 -16.21 21.15 -13.09
C THR A 702 -17.31 20.17 -12.63
N GLY A 703 -17.82 20.37 -11.41
CA GLY A 703 -18.76 19.46 -10.76
C GLY A 703 -18.37 19.09 -9.32
N ALA A 704 -19.00 18.05 -8.81
CA ALA A 704 -18.84 17.56 -7.45
C ALA A 704 -17.94 16.32 -7.43
N ASN A 705 -16.86 16.39 -6.66
CA ASN A 705 -15.90 15.30 -6.48
C ASN A 705 -16.00 14.78 -5.04
N TRP A 706 -16.45 13.54 -4.86
CA TRP A 706 -16.91 12.98 -3.58
C TRP A 706 -16.11 11.75 -3.13
N ALA A 707 -16.08 11.56 -1.80
CA ALA A 707 -15.48 10.41 -1.12
C ALA A 707 -14.08 10.06 -1.64
N PRO A 708 -13.13 11.00 -1.59
CA PRO A 708 -11.77 10.74 -2.02
C PRO A 708 -11.10 9.76 -1.06
N TYR A 709 -10.68 8.60 -1.55
CA TYR A 709 -9.99 7.59 -0.77
C TYR A 709 -8.61 7.34 -1.35
N TYR A 710 -7.58 7.35 -0.51
CA TYR A 710 -6.23 7.04 -0.96
C TYR A 710 -6.14 5.59 -1.44
N TYR A 711 -5.45 5.42 -2.55
CA TYR A 711 -5.06 4.14 -3.09
C TYR A 711 -3.54 4.04 -3.13
N SER A 712 -3.03 2.90 -2.67
CA SER A 712 -1.70 2.45 -3.03
C SER A 712 -1.89 1.25 -3.92
N ASP A 713 -1.35 1.27 -5.13
CA ASP A 713 -0.96 -0.01 -5.68
C ASP A 713 0.15 -0.54 -4.78
N ASN A 714 0.07 -1.79 -4.36
CA ASN A 714 1.24 -2.48 -3.77
C ASN A 714 2.37 -2.67 -4.81
N LYS A 715 2.25 -2.02 -5.98
CA LYS A 715 3.26 -1.86 -7.01
C LYS A 715 3.91 -0.50 -6.82
N ARG A 716 5.23 -0.44 -6.83
CA ARG A 716 5.94 0.83 -7.01
C ARG A 716 5.58 1.34 -8.40
N ASP A 717 4.84 2.45 -8.48
CA ASP A 717 4.78 3.26 -9.70
C ASP A 717 6.21 3.72 -10.03
N TYR A 718 6.80 3.09 -11.04
CA TYR A 718 7.89 3.71 -11.77
C TYR A 718 7.28 4.84 -12.59
N MET A 719 7.37 6.08 -12.10
CA MET A 719 7.27 7.21 -13.03
C MET A 719 8.53 7.18 -13.89
N GLY A 720 8.31 7.05 -15.20
CA GLY A 720 9.34 6.76 -16.22
C GLY A 720 10.33 7.86 -16.49
#